data_AF-A0A7C3BJR1-F1
#
_entry.id   AF-A0A7C3BJR1-F1
#
_cell.length_a   1.000
_cell.length_b   1.000
_cell.length_c   1.000
_cell.angle_alpha   90.00
_cell.angle_beta   90.00
_cell.angle_gamma   90.00
#
_symmetry.space_group_name_H-M   'P 1'
#
loop_
_entity.id
_entity.type
_entity.pdbx_description
1 polymer ?
#
loop_
_entity_poly.entity_id
_entity_poly.type
_entity_poly.pdbx_seq_one_letter_code
_entity_poly.pdbx_strand_id
1 'polypeptide(L)'
;MMDTTEATAGPETPSLEGLNNAETAFDLLQSLAEEESPDEATTNAVERLALDADDEALRAAALQTLAAPGFQIKRRKKHPLSSSQRELLLGHISQWQRDSLLSDAQTAVLQARYPNPRLLRRQASKQPAKAAEKPASLSEILLGETAVKIALYMGAFFVLSAAFIFAAAVESLRLPILLVMTTLVLGVSLGLKRRLPQASFAFAVLGTLLVPLDAAVLADLLSLKGNFSDAYWMFAALGMTALWAAALWLFRSRFFSILALFAANAAGFYFGRLLPFTGFDLVFAALPTLAALQAARILRNWQGDKLFRPFFIMAQVQEIAWLSAGLLIWLGTSMQHHTPAAQWVAPGLLFLLGAAFYASSHAVQRFFAFPWAAAFVLWPVPLFLLQTFSPSDMLRSLLLLAWGTLLAIAGEVAFNFKAKNYWRNFSWPLLSVSLPALWGAALLQADQRPGLASLIFGWAAIVYALFSWLKARWPVWTVTLLSALGAYTMLLLTDWVDALNIPQMWVWFLPAIFLLSVELGLRLRRISKQWRLPLLVLGVLTLLFAVIWAMGDPIFEDHYVWQASLFFVIWASYGLGYAALSRRPWIAYLATGSLMLSVVFAALALDLSNYLLPTTFLAVVYVVAGWGLSFITPKLANWTTVFRWSGLLYGTLWALTAPLQGGVSSVIAPALIAGCWTAEALRRKNVWLGFPTNGLYLLAYFMALITLNIDQPQFYSIGAAMLGFLMHYLLRKAEQPVAALLTGIVAQLILFSTTYIQTLLNEQFIYFLALFLQAVIVLAYGVVARLKSFIIIPILFAVLSVVTLAFSLFSGIPAMLLVGCVGTLLLTAGVAALALRERKQVTNDE
;
A
#
# COMPACT_ATOMS: atom_id res chain seq x y z
N MET A 1 -16.94 47.89 -7.44
CA MET A 1 -18.10 47.61 -6.57
C MET A 1 -17.67 48.04 -5.18
N MET A 2 -18.41 48.97 -4.59
CA MET A 2 -18.05 49.77 -3.41
C MET A 2 -17.65 48.93 -2.19
N ASP A 3 -16.58 49.36 -1.53
CA ASP A 3 -16.18 48.94 -0.19
C ASP A 3 -17.17 49.49 0.84
N THR A 4 -17.83 48.59 1.57
CA THR A 4 -18.52 48.90 2.83
C THR A 4 -17.98 47.97 3.89
N THR A 5 -16.91 48.41 4.55
CA THR A 5 -16.43 47.83 5.82
C THR A 5 -17.30 48.39 6.95
N GLU A 6 -18.40 47.70 7.26
CA GLU A 6 -19.06 47.83 8.55
C GLU A 6 -18.16 47.20 9.63
N ALA A 7 -17.63 48.06 10.49
CA ALA A 7 -16.91 47.67 11.69
C ALA A 7 -17.91 47.12 12.72
N THR A 8 -18.02 45.81 12.80
CA THR A 8 -18.66 45.14 13.94
C THR A 8 -17.72 45.29 15.14
N ALA A 9 -18.17 46.03 16.16
CA ALA A 9 -17.53 46.08 17.46
C ALA A 9 -17.39 44.65 18.01
N GLY A 10 -16.15 44.20 18.17
CA GLY A 10 -15.85 42.92 18.81
C GLY A 10 -16.21 42.96 20.29
N PRO A 11 -16.48 41.81 20.92
CA PRO A 11 -16.70 41.73 22.37
C PRO A 11 -15.49 42.34 23.09
N GLU A 12 -15.75 43.23 24.05
CA GLU A 12 -14.74 43.82 24.91
C GLU A 12 -13.92 42.69 25.56
N THR A 13 -12.63 42.59 25.22
CA THR A 13 -11.72 41.67 25.89
C THR A 13 -11.60 42.09 27.36
N PRO A 14 -11.88 41.20 28.33
CA PRO A 14 -11.77 41.53 29.75
C PRO A 14 -10.35 42.04 30.05
N SER A 15 -10.25 43.19 30.72
CA SER A 15 -8.96 43.81 31.03
C SER A 15 -8.15 42.88 31.95
N LEU A 16 -6.93 42.56 31.53
CA LEU A 16 -5.99 41.69 32.27
C LEU A 16 -5.61 42.24 33.66
N GLU A 17 -5.95 43.50 33.97
CA GLU A 17 -5.71 44.14 35.27
C GLU A 17 -6.41 43.44 36.44
N GLY A 18 -7.55 42.79 36.19
CA GLY A 18 -8.31 42.07 37.23
C GLY A 18 -7.65 40.77 37.73
N LEU A 19 -6.65 40.23 37.01
CA LEU A 19 -5.91 39.01 37.42
C LEU A 19 -4.86 39.29 38.51
N ASN A 20 -4.54 40.56 38.77
CA ASN A 20 -3.56 40.95 39.79
C ASN A 20 -4.19 41.15 41.18
N ASN A 21 -5.53 41.14 41.29
CA ASN A 21 -6.25 41.27 42.54
C ASN A 21 -6.94 39.94 42.88
N ALA A 22 -6.62 39.36 44.04
CA ALA A 22 -7.01 38.00 44.41
C ALA A 22 -8.53 37.79 44.47
N GLU A 23 -9.29 38.81 44.89
CA GLU A 23 -10.76 38.74 44.98
C GLU A 23 -11.43 38.72 43.59
N THR A 24 -10.91 39.48 42.63
CA THR A 24 -11.48 39.54 41.27
C THR A 24 -10.95 38.45 40.35
N ALA A 25 -9.82 37.83 40.68
CA ALA A 25 -9.17 36.85 39.83
C ALA A 25 -9.95 35.53 39.69
N PHE A 26 -10.70 35.10 40.72
CA PHE A 26 -11.51 33.88 40.65
C PHE A 26 -12.65 33.98 39.63
N ASP A 27 -13.44 35.05 39.69
CA ASP A 27 -14.56 35.28 38.77
C ASP A 27 -14.05 35.43 37.32
N LEU A 28 -12.90 36.09 37.14
CA LEU A 28 -12.26 36.28 35.85
C LEU A 28 -11.76 34.94 35.28
N LEU A 29 -11.13 34.09 36.09
CA LEU A 29 -10.68 32.74 35.67
C LEU A 29 -11.83 31.83 35.27
N GLN A 30 -12.99 31.94 35.94
CA GLN A 30 -14.19 31.19 35.58
C GLN A 30 -14.76 31.67 34.24
N SER A 31 -14.83 32.98 34.00
CA SER A 31 -15.27 33.52 32.72
C SER A 31 -14.33 33.14 31.55
N LEU A 32 -13.02 33.13 31.78
CA LEU A 32 -12.02 32.74 30.78
C LEU A 32 -12.07 31.24 30.45
N ALA A 33 -12.51 30.39 31.38
CA ALA A 33 -12.64 28.96 31.13
C ALA A 33 -13.76 28.63 30.13
N GLU A 34 -14.76 29.50 29.99
CA GLU A 34 -15.86 29.37 29.03
C GLU A 34 -15.51 29.90 27.63
N GLU A 35 -14.39 30.63 27.48
CA GLU A 35 -13.99 31.22 26.20
C GLU A 35 -13.51 30.16 25.20
N GLU A 36 -14.13 30.09 24.01
CA GLU A 36 -13.79 29.10 22.99
C GLU A 36 -12.41 29.32 22.35
N SER A 37 -11.89 30.55 22.36
CA SER A 37 -10.63 30.91 21.68
C SER A 37 -9.85 32.04 22.40
N PRO A 38 -9.31 31.77 23.60
CA PRO A 38 -8.60 32.76 24.40
C PRO A 38 -7.36 33.29 23.67
N ASP A 39 -7.04 34.57 23.86
CA ASP A 39 -5.84 35.17 23.27
C ASP A 39 -4.51 34.61 23.85
N GLU A 40 -3.38 34.85 23.16
CA GLU A 40 -2.06 34.41 23.65
C GLU A 40 -1.64 35.15 24.93
N ALA A 41 -1.99 36.43 25.04
CA ALA A 41 -1.71 37.22 26.23
C ALA A 41 -2.44 36.67 27.47
N THR A 42 -3.73 36.34 27.34
CA THR A 42 -4.53 35.71 28.42
C THR A 42 -3.97 34.33 28.77
N THR A 43 -3.58 33.52 27.78
CA THR A 43 -2.96 32.21 28.03
C THR A 43 -1.68 32.30 28.84
N ASN A 44 -0.80 33.27 28.53
CA ASN A 44 0.45 33.47 29.27
C ASN A 44 0.21 34.06 30.67
N ALA A 45 -0.79 34.93 30.83
CA ALA A 45 -1.16 35.50 32.12
C ALA A 45 -1.68 34.43 33.09
N VAL A 46 -2.56 33.54 32.62
CA VAL A 46 -3.07 32.41 33.43
C VAL A 46 -1.95 31.41 33.77
N GLU A 47 -0.98 31.17 32.87
CA GLU A 47 0.20 30.35 33.20
C GLU A 47 1.08 30.96 34.29
N ARG A 48 1.33 32.27 34.23
CA ARG A 48 2.08 32.97 35.28
C ARG A 48 1.34 32.89 36.61
N LEU A 49 0.03 33.13 36.60
CA LEU A 49 -0.79 33.02 37.80
C LEU A 49 -0.76 31.59 38.39
N ALA A 50 -0.77 30.55 37.55
CA ALA A 50 -0.67 29.17 38.01
C ALA A 50 0.73 28.80 38.58
N LEU A 51 1.77 29.56 38.25
CA LEU A 51 3.13 29.35 38.75
C LEU A 51 3.44 30.17 40.00
N ASP A 52 2.99 31.43 40.02
CA ASP A 52 3.45 32.46 40.97
C ASP A 52 2.40 32.80 42.04
N ALA A 53 1.18 32.26 41.98
CA ALA A 53 0.17 32.52 42.99
C ALA A 53 0.50 31.85 44.33
N ASP A 54 0.55 32.66 45.40
CA ASP A 54 0.74 32.21 46.78
C ASP A 54 -0.52 31.50 47.34
N ASP A 55 -1.71 31.83 46.82
CA ASP A 55 -2.98 31.20 47.20
C ASP A 55 -3.19 29.89 46.42
N GLU A 56 -3.25 28.79 47.16
CA GLU A 56 -3.45 27.45 46.62
C GLU A 56 -4.79 27.28 45.89
N ALA A 57 -5.85 27.97 46.35
CA ALA A 57 -7.16 27.92 45.72
C ALA A 57 -7.12 28.66 44.37
N LEU A 58 -6.43 29.81 44.31
CA LEU A 58 -6.28 30.59 43.08
C LEU A 58 -5.43 29.85 42.04
N ARG A 59 -4.36 29.20 42.51
CA ARG A 59 -3.52 28.32 41.70
C ARG A 59 -4.31 27.15 41.11
N ALA A 60 -5.17 26.52 41.91
CA ALA A 60 -6.04 25.44 41.44
C ALA A 60 -7.06 25.92 40.39
N ALA A 61 -7.64 27.10 40.57
CA ALA A 61 -8.54 27.71 39.59
C ALA A 61 -7.80 28.00 38.26
N ALA A 62 -6.61 28.58 38.31
CA ALA A 62 -5.81 28.85 37.11
C ALA A 62 -5.44 27.57 36.34
N LEU A 63 -5.11 26.49 37.05
CA LEU A 63 -4.86 25.17 36.44
C LEU A 63 -6.11 24.58 35.78
N GLN A 64 -7.29 24.76 36.38
CA GLN A 64 -8.56 24.34 35.77
C GLN A 64 -8.87 25.13 34.49
N THR A 65 -8.65 26.45 34.49
CA THR A 65 -8.82 27.30 33.30
C THR A 65 -7.87 26.87 32.17
N LEU A 66 -6.61 26.55 32.47
CA LEU A 66 -5.66 26.00 31.47
C LEU A 66 -6.07 24.64 30.90
N ALA A 67 -6.81 23.85 31.69
CA ALA A 67 -7.34 22.56 31.26
C ALA A 67 -8.59 22.69 30.37
N ALA A 68 -9.21 23.87 30.26
CA ALA A 68 -10.42 24.08 29.48
C ALA A 68 -10.22 23.84 27.96
N PRO A 69 -11.28 23.43 27.22
CA PRO A 69 -11.16 23.03 25.81
C PRO A 69 -10.58 24.11 24.90
N GLY A 70 -10.96 25.38 25.09
CA GLY A 70 -10.49 26.51 24.28
C GLY A 70 -8.97 26.67 24.32
N PHE A 71 -8.38 26.66 25.53
CA PHE A 71 -6.94 26.72 25.74
C PHE A 71 -6.20 25.50 25.15
N GLN A 72 -6.78 24.30 25.28
CA GLN A 72 -6.16 23.08 24.72
C GLN A 72 -6.15 23.04 23.19
N ILE A 73 -7.22 23.51 22.55
CA ILE A 73 -7.33 23.54 21.08
C ILE A 73 -6.28 24.49 20.49
N LYS A 74 -6.14 25.69 21.07
CA LYS A 74 -5.16 26.68 20.60
C LYS A 74 -3.72 26.18 20.76
N ARG A 75 -3.39 25.52 21.88
CA ARG A 75 -2.05 24.94 22.11
C ARG A 75 -1.71 23.81 21.15
N ARG A 76 -2.67 22.94 20.81
CA ARG A 76 -2.46 21.87 19.81
C ARG A 76 -2.12 22.41 18.42
N LYS A 77 -2.69 23.56 18.04
CA LYS A 77 -2.34 24.24 16.78
C LYS A 77 -0.92 24.81 16.82
N LYS A 78 -0.47 25.32 17.97
CA LYS A 78 0.86 25.94 18.12
C LYS A 78 2.01 24.91 18.21
N HIS A 79 1.78 23.78 18.87
CA HIS A 79 2.81 22.73 19.06
C HIS A 79 2.31 21.38 18.55
N PRO A 80 2.46 21.09 17.24
CA PRO A 80 2.03 19.83 16.65
C PRO A 80 3.01 18.69 17.01
N LEU A 81 2.96 18.22 18.26
CA LEU A 81 3.66 17.02 18.69
C LEU A 81 2.83 15.77 18.39
N SER A 82 3.47 14.69 17.93
CA SER A 82 2.81 13.39 17.76
C SER A 82 2.44 12.77 19.11
N SER A 83 1.50 11.81 19.13
CA SER A 83 1.07 11.15 20.37
C SER A 83 2.23 10.47 21.11
N SER A 84 3.17 9.85 20.38
CA SER A 84 4.34 9.18 20.97
C SER A 84 5.34 10.18 21.55
N GLN A 85 5.56 11.31 20.89
CA GLN A 85 6.43 12.38 21.41
C GLN A 85 5.87 13.00 22.69
N ARG A 86 4.54 13.14 22.80
CA ARG A 86 3.89 13.64 24.02
C ARG A 86 3.99 12.65 25.18
N GLU A 87 3.79 11.36 24.93
CA GLU A 87 3.96 10.33 25.96
C GLU A 87 5.41 10.30 26.49
N LEU A 88 6.40 10.41 25.60
CA LEU A 88 7.81 10.48 25.96
C LEU A 88 8.14 11.76 26.77
N LEU A 89 7.60 12.92 26.34
CA LEU A 89 7.81 14.19 27.02
C LEU A 89 7.15 14.23 28.41
N LEU A 90 5.92 13.70 28.56
CA LEU A 90 5.28 13.53 29.86
C LEU A 90 6.06 12.57 30.76
N GLY A 91 6.65 11.52 30.18
CA GLY A 91 7.58 10.63 30.88
C GLY A 91 8.78 11.37 31.46
N HIS A 92 9.42 12.23 30.66
CA HIS A 92 10.53 13.07 31.15
C HIS A 92 10.09 14.09 32.20
N ILE A 93 8.94 14.74 32.06
CA ILE A 93 8.42 15.66 33.07
C ILE A 93 8.23 14.95 34.41
N SER A 94 7.64 13.74 34.40
CA SER A 94 7.47 12.94 35.62
C SER A 94 8.79 12.45 36.23
N GLN A 95 9.82 12.26 35.39
CA GLN A 95 11.17 11.96 35.86
C GLN A 95 11.80 13.19 36.51
N TRP A 96 11.71 14.36 35.87
CA TRP A 96 12.23 15.62 36.41
C TRP A 96 11.57 16.03 37.73
N GLN A 97 10.28 15.76 37.92
CA GLN A 97 9.62 15.96 39.22
C GLN A 97 10.22 15.03 40.30
N ARG A 98 10.41 13.74 39.98
CA ARG A 98 11.03 12.77 40.91
C ARG A 98 12.47 13.13 41.24
N ASP A 99 13.20 13.67 40.28
CA ASP A 99 14.58 14.13 40.42
C ASP A 99 14.66 15.51 41.11
N SER A 100 13.53 16.07 41.58
CA SER A 100 13.42 17.40 42.22
C SER A 100 13.90 18.57 41.36
N LEU A 101 13.91 18.40 40.02
CA LEU A 101 14.27 19.44 39.06
C LEU A 101 13.09 20.36 38.71
N LEU A 102 11.86 19.93 39.00
CA LEU A 102 10.64 20.71 38.81
C LEU A 102 9.84 20.70 40.11
N SER A 103 9.25 21.84 40.47
CA SER A 103 8.25 21.91 41.54
C SER A 103 6.93 21.26 41.12
N ASP A 104 6.06 20.94 42.08
CA ASP A 104 4.74 20.39 41.80
C ASP A 104 3.88 21.37 40.97
N ALA A 105 4.01 22.67 41.22
CA ALA A 105 3.34 23.73 40.44
C ALA A 105 3.83 23.76 38.98
N GLN A 106 5.15 23.72 38.77
CA GLN A 106 5.73 23.68 37.42
C GLN A 106 5.33 22.42 36.67
N THR A 107 5.27 21.28 37.38
CA THR A 107 4.86 20.00 36.81
C THR A 107 3.39 20.03 36.37
N ALA A 108 2.50 20.57 37.21
CA ALA A 108 1.08 20.70 36.89
C ALA A 108 0.84 21.59 35.65
N VAL A 109 1.53 22.73 35.55
CA VAL A 109 1.44 23.64 34.39
C VAL A 109 1.95 22.96 33.11
N LEU A 110 3.06 22.22 33.19
CA LEU A 110 3.61 21.50 32.03
C LEU A 110 2.71 20.33 31.59
N GLN A 111 2.09 19.61 32.53
CA GLN A 111 1.12 18.56 32.20
C GLN A 111 -0.15 19.13 31.57
N ALA A 112 -0.65 20.28 32.05
CA ALA A 112 -1.77 21.00 31.45
C ALA A 112 -1.45 21.51 30.03
N ARG A 113 -0.17 21.85 29.76
CA ARG A 113 0.31 22.24 28.43
C ARG A 113 0.34 21.08 27.43
N TYR A 114 0.57 19.86 27.87
CA TYR A 114 0.64 18.66 27.03
C TYR A 114 -0.33 17.55 27.48
N PRO A 115 -1.65 17.77 27.42
CA PRO A 115 -2.62 16.86 28.01
C PRO A 115 -2.65 15.51 27.30
N ASN A 116 -2.72 14.43 28.07
CA ASN A 116 -2.76 13.07 27.54
C ASN A 116 -4.09 12.84 26.78
N PRO A 117 -4.07 12.56 25.47
CA PRO A 117 -5.29 12.38 24.68
C PRO A 117 -6.18 11.22 25.17
N ARG A 118 -5.62 10.24 25.89
CA ARG A 118 -6.40 9.13 26.46
C ARG A 118 -7.26 9.57 27.66
N LEU A 119 -6.79 10.52 28.47
CA LEU A 119 -7.52 11.02 29.64
C LEU A 119 -8.67 11.94 29.23
N LEU A 120 -8.46 12.79 28.22
CA LEU A 120 -9.51 13.66 27.67
C LEU A 120 -10.65 12.87 27.03
N ARG A 121 -10.34 11.76 26.35
CA ARG A 121 -11.38 10.88 25.78
C ARG A 121 -12.23 10.19 26.86
N ARG A 122 -11.64 9.93 28.04
CA ARG A 122 -12.30 9.33 29.21
C ARG A 122 -13.12 10.36 30.01
N GLN A 123 -12.75 11.65 29.95
CA GLN A 123 -13.52 12.75 30.54
C GLN A 123 -14.65 13.24 29.62
N ALA A 124 -14.43 13.29 28.30
CA ALA A 124 -15.47 13.59 27.33
C ALA A 124 -16.57 12.51 27.29
N SER A 125 -16.25 11.26 27.65
CA SER A 125 -17.26 10.20 27.83
C SER A 125 -18.03 10.27 29.16
N LYS A 126 -17.74 11.25 30.03
CA LYS A 126 -18.44 11.50 31.31
C LYS A 126 -19.36 12.71 31.29
N GLN A 127 -19.63 13.27 30.11
CA GLN A 127 -20.72 14.24 29.93
C GLN A 127 -22.05 13.51 30.19
N PRO A 128 -22.99 14.08 30.95
CA PRO A 128 -24.23 13.40 31.28
C PRO A 128 -24.91 13.00 29.97
N ALA A 129 -25.19 11.70 29.83
CA ALA A 129 -25.96 11.18 28.73
C ALA A 129 -27.20 12.08 28.59
N LYS A 130 -27.27 12.79 27.44
CA LYS A 130 -28.46 13.52 27.02
C LYS A 130 -29.63 12.57 27.31
N ALA A 131 -30.49 12.99 28.25
CA ALA A 131 -31.60 12.17 28.73
C ALA A 131 -32.22 11.48 27.55
N ALA A 132 -32.24 10.14 27.57
CA ALA A 132 -32.86 9.35 26.53
C ALA A 132 -34.26 9.95 26.30
N GLU A 133 -34.46 10.56 25.13
CA GLU A 133 -35.77 10.99 24.69
C GLU A 133 -36.70 9.79 24.88
N LYS A 134 -37.78 10.00 25.64
CA LYS A 134 -38.81 8.97 25.83
C LYS A 134 -39.15 8.39 24.46
N PRO A 135 -39.27 7.05 24.31
CA PRO A 135 -39.69 6.46 23.06
C PRO A 135 -41.03 7.10 22.65
N ALA A 136 -41.02 7.72 21.46
CA ALA A 136 -42.18 8.42 20.92
C ALA A 136 -43.40 7.49 20.90
N SER A 137 -44.56 8.05 21.24
CA SER A 137 -45.81 7.29 21.28
C SER A 137 -46.16 6.75 19.88
N LEU A 138 -46.80 5.57 19.80
CA LEU A 138 -47.25 4.95 18.55
C LEU A 138 -48.09 5.93 17.68
N SER A 139 -48.82 6.85 18.31
CA SER A 139 -49.54 7.95 17.65
C SER A 139 -48.64 9.00 17.01
N GLU A 140 -47.52 9.39 17.62
CA GLU A 140 -46.53 10.28 16.99
C GLU A 140 -45.75 9.59 15.85
N ILE A 141 -45.57 8.27 15.95
CA ILE A 141 -44.94 7.47 14.89
C ILE A 141 -45.91 7.26 13.71
N LEU A 142 -47.20 7.03 13.96
CA LEU A 142 -48.24 6.80 12.95
C LEU A 142 -48.77 8.10 12.29
N LEU A 143 -48.76 9.23 13.01
CA LEU A 143 -49.12 10.55 12.47
C LEU A 143 -47.90 11.40 12.12
N GLY A 144 -46.69 10.85 12.30
CA GLY A 144 -45.45 11.50 11.96
C GLY A 144 -45.38 11.81 10.47
N GLU A 145 -44.68 12.89 10.11
CA GLU A 145 -44.53 13.36 8.73
C GLU A 145 -44.05 12.23 7.79
N THR A 146 -43.28 11.27 8.31
CA THR A 146 -42.80 10.08 7.63
C THR A 146 -43.92 9.08 7.30
N ALA A 147 -44.86 8.83 8.22
CA ALA A 147 -45.98 7.92 8.01
C ALA A 147 -47.01 8.51 7.04
N VAL A 148 -47.26 9.82 7.12
CA VAL A 148 -48.11 10.53 6.14
C VAL A 148 -47.48 10.47 4.74
N LYS A 149 -46.15 10.66 4.61
CA LYS A 149 -45.44 10.48 3.35
C LYS A 149 -45.55 9.04 2.82
N ILE A 150 -45.34 8.04 3.69
CA ILE A 150 -45.45 6.63 3.32
C ILE A 150 -46.87 6.30 2.84
N ALA A 151 -47.91 6.72 3.55
CA ALA A 151 -49.30 6.50 3.17
C ALA A 151 -49.65 7.16 1.83
N LEU A 152 -49.13 8.36 1.57
CA LEU A 152 -49.32 9.07 0.31
C LEU A 152 -48.62 8.36 -0.87
N TYR A 153 -47.38 7.87 -0.67
CA TYR A 153 -46.66 7.09 -1.69
C TYR A 153 -47.29 5.71 -1.93
N MET A 154 -47.76 5.04 -0.88
CA MET A 154 -48.55 3.81 -0.96
C MET A 154 -49.87 4.00 -1.70
N GLY A 155 -50.59 5.08 -1.39
CA GLY A 155 -51.83 5.44 -2.09
C GLY A 155 -51.59 5.73 -3.57
N ALA A 156 -50.53 6.47 -3.90
CA ALA A 156 -50.12 6.71 -5.28
C ALA A 156 -49.78 5.39 -6.01
N PHE A 157 -49.08 4.47 -5.35
CA PHE A 157 -48.78 3.14 -5.90
C PHE A 157 -50.06 2.34 -6.19
N PHE A 158 -51.02 2.29 -5.25
CA PHE A 158 -52.29 1.59 -5.45
C PHE A 158 -53.13 2.19 -6.57
N VAL A 159 -53.15 3.52 -6.72
CA VAL A 159 -53.85 4.16 -7.85
C VAL A 159 -53.18 3.78 -9.17
N LEU A 160 -51.85 3.72 -9.22
CA LEU A 160 -51.12 3.29 -10.42
C LEU A 160 -51.41 1.81 -10.73
N SER A 161 -51.35 0.93 -9.75
CA SER A 161 -51.69 -0.50 -9.90
C SER A 161 -53.14 -0.71 -10.32
N ALA A 162 -54.09 0.03 -9.74
CA ALA A 162 -55.50 -0.04 -10.10
C ALA A 162 -55.73 0.45 -11.55
N ALA A 163 -55.08 1.55 -11.96
CA ALA A 163 -55.11 2.03 -13.34
C ALA A 163 -54.56 0.97 -14.31
N PHE A 164 -53.47 0.28 -13.95
CA PHE A 164 -52.92 -0.84 -14.73
C PHE A 164 -53.89 -2.01 -14.85
N ILE A 165 -54.51 -2.42 -13.75
CA ILE A 165 -55.47 -3.54 -13.72
C ILE A 165 -56.71 -3.21 -14.55
N PHE A 166 -57.27 -2.00 -14.40
CA PHE A 166 -58.42 -1.57 -15.20
C PHE A 166 -58.07 -1.42 -16.68
N ALA A 167 -56.87 -0.90 -16.98
CA ALA A 167 -56.36 -0.82 -18.35
C ALA A 167 -56.19 -2.20 -18.99
N ALA A 168 -55.82 -3.22 -18.23
CA ALA A 168 -55.71 -4.59 -18.71
C ALA A 168 -57.06 -5.32 -18.84
N ALA A 169 -58.08 -4.92 -18.06
CA ALA A 169 -59.37 -5.59 -18.02
C ALA A 169 -60.30 -5.25 -19.20
N VAL A 170 -60.17 -4.07 -19.82
CA VAL A 170 -61.02 -3.64 -20.94
C VAL A 170 -60.19 -2.99 -22.04
N GLU A 171 -59.77 -3.81 -23.01
CA GLU A 171 -58.83 -3.41 -24.07
C GLU A 171 -59.31 -2.20 -24.90
N SER A 172 -60.62 -2.10 -25.16
CA SER A 172 -61.22 -1.01 -25.96
C SER A 172 -61.39 0.31 -25.22
N LEU A 173 -61.45 0.32 -23.88
CA LEU A 173 -61.61 1.53 -23.06
C LEU A 173 -60.29 2.00 -22.42
N ARG A 174 -59.19 1.30 -22.71
CA ARG A 174 -57.89 1.51 -22.08
C ARG A 174 -57.40 2.96 -22.19
N LEU A 175 -57.41 3.54 -23.38
CA LEU A 175 -56.91 4.90 -23.63
C LEU A 175 -57.83 6.01 -23.08
N PRO A 176 -59.17 5.99 -23.29
CA PRO A 176 -60.06 6.98 -22.68
C PRO A 176 -59.98 7.02 -21.16
N ILE A 177 -59.95 5.85 -20.50
CA ILE A 177 -59.88 5.76 -19.03
C ILE A 177 -58.57 6.35 -18.52
N LEU A 178 -57.43 5.97 -19.13
CA LEU A 178 -56.13 6.46 -18.70
C LEU A 178 -55.99 7.97 -18.96
N LEU A 179 -56.42 8.48 -20.11
CA LEU A 179 -56.34 9.91 -20.43
C LEU A 179 -57.19 10.77 -19.48
N VAL A 180 -58.41 10.32 -19.15
CA VAL A 180 -59.27 10.97 -18.14
C VAL A 180 -58.59 10.95 -16.77
N MET A 181 -57.99 9.83 -16.36
CA MET A 181 -57.26 9.75 -15.09
C MET A 181 -56.03 10.65 -15.08
N THR A 182 -55.21 10.65 -16.13
CA THR A 182 -54.02 11.49 -16.27
C THR A 182 -54.39 12.97 -16.20
N THR A 183 -55.41 13.40 -16.94
CA THR A 183 -55.88 14.79 -16.94
C THR A 183 -56.49 15.21 -15.60
N LEU A 184 -57.30 14.34 -14.97
CA LEU A 184 -57.87 14.59 -13.65
C LEU A 184 -56.78 14.71 -12.59
N VAL A 185 -55.85 13.76 -12.54
CA VAL A 185 -54.75 13.75 -11.56
C VAL A 185 -53.84 14.97 -11.74
N LEU A 186 -53.47 15.32 -12.98
CA LEU A 186 -52.68 16.52 -13.26
C LEU A 186 -53.46 17.80 -12.90
N GLY A 187 -54.75 17.87 -13.22
CA GLY A 187 -55.62 19.00 -12.86
C GLY A 187 -55.73 19.20 -11.35
N VAL A 188 -55.97 18.11 -10.61
CA VAL A 188 -55.98 18.10 -9.13
C VAL A 188 -54.63 18.53 -8.57
N SER A 189 -53.51 18.08 -9.17
CA SER A 189 -52.18 18.49 -8.76
C SER A 189 -52.00 20.02 -8.84
N LEU A 190 -52.45 20.65 -9.91
CA LEU A 190 -52.36 22.10 -10.10
C LEU A 190 -53.29 22.86 -9.15
N GLY A 191 -54.52 22.36 -8.97
CA GLY A 191 -55.52 22.95 -8.07
C GLY A 191 -55.11 22.91 -6.59
N LEU A 192 -54.47 21.83 -6.16
CA LEU A 192 -54.01 21.65 -4.78
C LEU A 192 -52.70 22.38 -4.46
N LYS A 193 -51.95 22.86 -5.46
CA LYS A 193 -50.59 23.43 -5.25
C LYS A 193 -50.54 24.51 -4.18
N ARG A 194 -51.54 25.41 -4.16
CA ARG A 194 -51.59 26.52 -3.20
C ARG A 194 -52.02 26.09 -1.79
N ARG A 195 -52.79 25.02 -1.66
CA ARG A 195 -53.40 24.58 -0.39
C ARG A 195 -52.63 23.46 0.29
N LEU A 196 -52.18 22.46 -0.48
CA LEU A 196 -51.51 21.25 -0.01
C LEU A 196 -50.32 20.92 -0.92
N PRO A 197 -49.17 21.60 -0.75
CA PRO A 197 -48.04 21.50 -1.68
C PRO A 197 -47.43 20.09 -1.76
N GLN A 198 -47.42 19.33 -0.66
CA GLN A 198 -46.90 17.95 -0.65
C GLN A 198 -47.84 16.99 -1.41
N ALA A 199 -49.17 17.08 -1.19
CA ALA A 199 -50.15 16.27 -1.91
C ALA A 199 -50.17 16.61 -3.41
N SER A 200 -50.12 17.90 -3.74
CA SER A 200 -49.98 18.40 -5.10
C SER A 200 -48.75 17.82 -5.81
N PHE A 201 -47.60 17.76 -5.13
CA PHE A 201 -46.39 17.15 -5.69
C PHE A 201 -46.57 15.66 -5.97
N ALA A 202 -47.18 14.89 -5.07
CA ALA A 202 -47.43 13.47 -5.27
C ALA A 202 -48.38 13.20 -6.45
N PHE A 203 -49.47 13.97 -6.55
CA PHE A 203 -50.37 13.88 -7.71
C PHE A 203 -49.69 14.30 -9.01
N ALA A 204 -48.81 15.30 -9.00
CA ALA A 204 -48.04 15.66 -10.20
C ALA A 204 -47.08 14.54 -10.62
N VAL A 205 -46.41 13.89 -9.66
CA VAL A 205 -45.57 12.72 -9.96
C VAL A 205 -46.41 11.60 -10.58
N LEU A 206 -47.55 11.27 -9.95
CA LEU A 206 -48.45 10.23 -10.44
C LEU A 206 -48.97 10.55 -11.86
N GLY A 207 -49.53 11.74 -12.06
CA GLY A 207 -50.12 12.15 -13.33
C GLY A 207 -49.09 12.21 -14.45
N THR A 208 -47.89 12.75 -14.19
CA THR A 208 -46.85 12.80 -15.23
C THR A 208 -46.22 11.43 -15.52
N LEU A 209 -46.29 10.47 -14.61
CA LEU A 209 -45.87 9.07 -14.85
C LEU A 209 -46.92 8.24 -15.60
N LEU A 210 -48.19 8.68 -15.66
CA LEU A 210 -49.21 8.05 -16.49
C LEU A 210 -49.06 8.41 -17.98
N VAL A 211 -48.48 9.56 -18.31
CA VAL A 211 -48.24 10.01 -19.70
C VAL A 211 -47.46 9.01 -20.57
N PRO A 212 -46.33 8.40 -20.13
CA PRO A 212 -45.68 7.34 -20.92
C PRO A 212 -46.58 6.12 -21.15
N LEU A 213 -47.50 5.83 -20.22
CA LEU A 213 -48.46 4.74 -20.36
C LEU A 213 -49.53 5.07 -21.41
N ASP A 214 -50.07 6.29 -21.37
CA ASP A 214 -50.98 6.82 -22.40
C ASP A 214 -50.32 6.73 -23.78
N ALA A 215 -49.05 7.12 -23.86
CA ALA A 215 -48.27 7.04 -25.08
C ALA A 215 -48.07 5.59 -25.57
N ALA A 216 -47.83 4.64 -24.65
CA ALA A 216 -47.69 3.22 -25.00
C ALA A 216 -48.99 2.64 -25.57
N VAL A 217 -50.11 2.89 -24.89
CA VAL A 217 -51.42 2.39 -25.33
C VAL A 217 -51.80 2.99 -26.69
N LEU A 218 -51.51 4.27 -26.91
CA LEU A 218 -51.75 4.91 -28.20
C LEU A 218 -50.88 4.30 -29.32
N ALA A 219 -49.62 3.97 -29.03
CA ALA A 219 -48.74 3.30 -30.00
C ALA A 219 -49.28 1.91 -30.39
N ASP A 220 -49.78 1.15 -29.42
CA ASP A 220 -50.36 -0.17 -29.62
C ASP A 220 -51.65 -0.10 -30.45
N LEU A 221 -52.56 0.83 -30.10
CA LEU A 221 -53.82 1.06 -30.84
C LEU A 221 -53.57 1.47 -32.29
N LEU A 222 -52.51 2.26 -32.54
CA LEU A 222 -52.08 2.65 -33.88
C LEU A 222 -51.27 1.57 -34.60
N SER A 223 -50.97 0.44 -33.94
CA SER A 223 -50.17 -0.68 -34.47
C SER A 223 -48.85 -0.23 -35.10
N LEU A 224 -48.18 0.77 -34.48
CA LEU A 224 -46.97 1.37 -35.03
C LEU A 224 -45.80 0.37 -35.03
N LYS A 225 -45.20 0.16 -36.20
CA LYS A 225 -44.05 -0.74 -36.38
C LYS A 225 -42.88 -0.03 -37.08
N GLY A 226 -41.67 -0.53 -36.88
CA GLY A 226 -40.45 -0.03 -37.51
C GLY A 226 -40.21 1.46 -37.23
N ASN A 227 -39.76 2.20 -38.24
CA ASN A 227 -39.38 3.61 -38.14
C ASN A 227 -40.53 4.52 -37.67
N PHE A 228 -41.78 4.21 -37.98
CA PHE A 228 -42.92 5.00 -37.49
C PHE A 228 -43.09 4.88 -35.97
N SER A 229 -42.81 3.70 -35.40
CA SER A 229 -42.81 3.48 -33.95
C SER A 229 -41.68 4.27 -33.29
N ASP A 230 -40.47 4.19 -33.86
CA ASP A 230 -39.31 4.93 -33.33
C ASP A 230 -39.52 6.45 -33.41
N ALA A 231 -40.11 6.96 -34.49
CA ALA A 231 -40.43 8.39 -34.63
C ALA A 231 -41.49 8.84 -33.62
N TYR A 232 -42.54 8.04 -33.43
CA TYR A 232 -43.56 8.30 -32.42
C TYR A 232 -42.95 8.37 -31.01
N TRP A 233 -42.13 7.38 -30.64
CA TRP A 233 -41.50 7.33 -29.32
C TRP A 233 -40.48 8.45 -29.10
N MET A 234 -39.78 8.89 -30.15
CA MET A 234 -38.94 10.09 -30.11
C MET A 234 -39.77 11.33 -29.72
N PHE A 235 -40.88 11.59 -30.42
CA PHE A 235 -41.74 12.75 -30.13
C PHE A 235 -42.42 12.63 -28.77
N ALA A 236 -42.87 11.44 -28.38
CA ALA A 236 -43.44 11.19 -27.06
C ALA A 236 -42.42 11.49 -25.95
N ALA A 237 -41.17 11.02 -26.09
CA ALA A 237 -40.10 11.27 -25.14
C ALA A 237 -39.69 12.75 -25.09
N LEU A 238 -39.68 13.48 -26.21
CA LEU A 238 -39.51 14.94 -26.22
C LEU A 238 -40.66 15.64 -25.47
N GLY A 239 -41.90 15.19 -25.68
CA GLY A 239 -43.07 15.68 -24.95
C GLY A 239 -42.94 15.47 -23.43
N MET A 240 -42.51 14.28 -23.01
CA MET A 240 -42.24 13.97 -21.60
C MET A 240 -41.10 14.82 -21.03
N THR A 241 -40.04 15.05 -21.81
CA THR A 241 -38.93 15.93 -21.43
C THR A 241 -39.43 17.34 -21.14
N ALA A 242 -40.25 17.91 -22.03
CA ALA A 242 -40.85 19.22 -21.86
C ALA A 242 -41.80 19.27 -20.65
N LEU A 243 -42.64 18.24 -20.49
CA LEU A 243 -43.57 18.11 -19.37
C LEU A 243 -42.84 18.07 -18.02
N TRP A 244 -41.79 17.25 -17.90
CA TRP A 244 -41.02 17.13 -16.68
C TRP A 244 -40.10 18.33 -16.43
N ALA A 245 -39.61 19.00 -17.47
CA ALA A 245 -38.93 20.29 -17.33
C ALA A 245 -39.88 21.39 -16.81
N ALA A 246 -41.13 21.41 -17.29
CA ALA A 246 -42.17 22.29 -16.76
C ALA A 246 -42.52 21.94 -15.31
N ALA A 247 -42.65 20.65 -14.98
CA ALA A 247 -42.88 20.19 -13.61
C ALA A 247 -41.71 20.54 -12.67
N LEU A 248 -40.47 20.46 -13.15
CA LEU A 248 -39.27 20.94 -12.44
C LEU A 248 -39.39 22.43 -12.14
N TRP A 249 -39.77 23.24 -13.14
CA TRP A 249 -39.97 24.68 -12.95
C TRP A 249 -41.06 24.96 -11.91
N LEU A 250 -42.17 24.21 -11.98
CA LEU A 250 -43.36 24.41 -11.19
C LEU A 250 -43.22 23.94 -9.73
N PHE A 251 -42.54 22.82 -9.50
CA PHE A 251 -42.40 22.17 -8.18
C PHE A 251 -41.01 22.25 -7.57
N ARG A 252 -40.00 22.75 -8.30
CA ARG A 252 -38.61 22.87 -7.82
C ARG A 252 -38.02 21.54 -7.35
N SER A 253 -38.39 20.44 -8.00
CA SER A 253 -38.06 19.08 -7.54
C SER A 253 -36.87 18.45 -8.28
N ARG A 254 -35.95 17.88 -7.51
CA ARG A 254 -34.81 17.09 -8.02
C ARG A 254 -35.26 15.90 -8.88
N PHE A 255 -36.38 15.28 -8.50
CA PHE A 255 -36.89 14.09 -9.17
C PHE A 255 -37.28 14.38 -10.63
N PHE A 256 -38.02 15.48 -10.86
CA PHE A 256 -38.42 15.88 -12.22
C PHE A 256 -37.22 16.27 -13.09
N SER A 257 -36.14 16.82 -12.52
CA SER A 257 -34.92 17.06 -13.30
C SER A 257 -34.28 15.77 -13.82
N ILE A 258 -34.24 14.72 -12.97
CA ILE A 258 -33.69 13.42 -13.34
C ILE A 258 -34.57 12.75 -14.40
N LEU A 259 -35.89 12.77 -14.21
CA LEU A 259 -36.83 12.22 -15.19
C LEU A 259 -36.73 12.93 -16.54
N ALA A 260 -36.69 14.27 -16.56
CA ALA A 260 -36.52 15.03 -17.79
C ALA A 260 -35.25 14.63 -18.55
N LEU A 261 -34.14 14.39 -17.84
CA LEU A 261 -32.91 13.89 -18.45
C LEU A 261 -33.05 12.48 -19.04
N PHE A 262 -33.73 11.57 -18.34
CA PHE A 262 -34.01 10.23 -18.88
C PHE A 262 -34.88 10.27 -20.14
N ALA A 263 -35.95 11.07 -20.14
CA ALA A 263 -36.79 11.25 -21.33
C ALA A 263 -36.00 11.88 -22.49
N ALA A 264 -35.11 12.84 -22.21
CA ALA A 264 -34.29 13.45 -23.24
C ALA A 264 -33.34 12.43 -23.88
N ASN A 265 -32.68 11.57 -23.07
CA ASN A 265 -31.85 10.48 -23.57
C ASN A 265 -32.66 9.45 -24.37
N ALA A 266 -33.87 9.11 -23.92
CA ALA A 266 -34.75 8.20 -24.67
C ALA A 266 -35.14 8.80 -26.03
N ALA A 267 -35.46 10.09 -26.09
CA ALA A 267 -35.71 10.78 -27.35
C ALA A 267 -34.50 10.71 -28.29
N GLY A 268 -33.29 10.95 -27.76
CA GLY A 268 -32.04 10.79 -28.51
C GLY A 268 -31.84 9.36 -29.02
N PHE A 269 -32.08 8.36 -28.18
CA PHE A 269 -31.98 6.95 -28.54
C PHE A 269 -32.91 6.58 -29.71
N TYR A 270 -34.19 6.95 -29.63
CA TYR A 270 -35.16 6.71 -30.71
C TYR A 270 -34.82 7.49 -31.98
N PHE A 271 -34.33 8.72 -31.87
CA PHE A 271 -33.85 9.47 -33.03
C PHE A 271 -32.69 8.76 -33.73
N GLY A 272 -31.72 8.23 -32.97
CA GLY A 272 -30.61 7.49 -33.56
C GLY A 272 -31.05 6.19 -34.24
N ARG A 273 -32.12 5.53 -33.76
CA ARG A 273 -32.73 4.36 -34.43
C ARG A 273 -33.40 4.69 -35.77
N LEU A 274 -33.83 5.94 -35.98
CA LEU A 274 -34.37 6.38 -37.28
C LEU A 274 -33.29 6.48 -38.35
N LEU A 275 -32.03 6.59 -37.95
CA LEU A 275 -30.91 6.65 -38.87
C LEU A 275 -30.57 5.24 -39.38
N PRO A 276 -30.16 5.09 -40.65
CA PRO A 276 -29.83 3.79 -41.22
C PRO A 276 -28.54 3.18 -40.66
N PHE A 277 -27.85 3.86 -39.74
CA PHE A 277 -26.54 3.47 -39.23
C PHE A 277 -26.66 2.82 -37.85
N THR A 278 -26.31 1.55 -37.74
CA THR A 278 -26.32 0.80 -36.48
C THR A 278 -25.36 1.40 -35.44
N GLY A 279 -25.81 1.56 -34.20
CA GLY A 279 -25.02 2.09 -33.07
C GLY A 279 -25.14 3.61 -32.86
N PHE A 280 -25.72 4.36 -33.80
CA PHE A 280 -25.96 5.80 -33.64
C PHE A 280 -27.04 6.12 -32.61
N ASP A 281 -27.91 5.16 -32.28
CA ASP A 281 -28.84 5.21 -31.16
C ASP A 281 -28.14 5.56 -29.84
N LEU A 282 -26.99 4.96 -29.53
CA LEU A 282 -26.21 5.31 -28.34
C LEU A 282 -25.55 6.69 -28.44
N VAL A 283 -25.05 7.07 -29.62
CA VAL A 283 -24.43 8.38 -29.85
C VAL A 283 -25.44 9.49 -29.59
N PHE A 284 -26.65 9.38 -30.15
CA PHE A 284 -27.70 10.36 -29.95
C PHE A 284 -28.31 10.29 -28.54
N ALA A 285 -28.29 9.14 -27.87
CA ALA A 285 -28.64 9.03 -26.45
C ALA A 285 -27.65 9.73 -25.50
N ALA A 286 -26.38 9.92 -25.91
CA ALA A 286 -25.37 10.63 -25.14
C ALA A 286 -25.34 12.16 -25.39
N LEU A 287 -25.96 12.67 -26.45
CA LEU A 287 -26.02 14.12 -26.66
C LEU A 287 -26.78 14.88 -25.56
N PRO A 288 -27.92 14.39 -25.04
CA PRO A 288 -28.61 15.05 -23.94
C PRO A 288 -27.85 14.98 -22.61
N THR A 289 -26.99 13.97 -22.35
CA THR A 289 -26.11 13.97 -21.18
C THR A 289 -25.08 15.11 -21.26
N LEU A 290 -24.53 15.38 -22.44
CA LEU A 290 -23.66 16.55 -22.66
C LEU A 290 -24.41 17.88 -22.44
N ALA A 291 -25.63 18.00 -22.98
CA ALA A 291 -26.48 19.16 -22.76
C ALA A 291 -26.86 19.33 -21.27
N ALA A 292 -26.97 18.22 -20.53
CA ALA A 292 -27.24 18.21 -19.09
C ALA A 292 -26.16 18.97 -18.30
N LEU A 293 -24.91 19.05 -18.77
CA LEU A 293 -23.89 19.84 -18.07
C LEU A 293 -24.18 21.34 -18.10
N GLN A 294 -24.68 21.85 -19.24
CA GLN A 294 -25.13 23.24 -19.33
C GLN A 294 -26.39 23.44 -18.49
N ALA A 295 -27.35 22.52 -18.55
CA ALA A 295 -28.55 22.56 -17.73
C ALA A 295 -28.21 22.54 -16.23
N ALA A 296 -27.24 21.72 -15.80
CA ALA A 296 -26.77 21.66 -14.42
C ALA A 296 -26.20 23.01 -13.97
N ARG A 297 -25.46 23.70 -14.83
CA ARG A 297 -24.94 25.06 -14.55
C ARG A 297 -26.08 26.08 -14.40
N ILE A 298 -27.10 26.01 -15.25
CA ILE A 298 -28.31 26.86 -15.14
C ILE A 298 -29.04 26.57 -13.83
N LEU A 299 -29.26 25.28 -13.50
CA LEU A 299 -29.92 24.86 -12.27
C LEU A 299 -29.16 25.27 -11.01
N ARG A 300 -27.82 25.25 -11.06
CA ARG A 300 -26.97 25.74 -9.97
C ARG A 300 -27.16 27.23 -9.73
N ASN A 301 -27.24 28.03 -10.79
CA ASN A 301 -27.50 29.47 -10.68
C ASN A 301 -28.93 29.76 -10.21
N TRP A 302 -29.90 28.92 -10.58
CA TRP A 302 -31.32 29.14 -10.25
C TRP A 302 -31.69 28.70 -8.82
N GLN A 303 -31.25 27.52 -8.36
CA GLN A 303 -31.66 26.95 -7.06
C GLN A 303 -30.51 26.46 -6.17
N GLY A 304 -29.28 26.83 -6.52
CA GLY A 304 -28.10 26.49 -5.75
C GLY A 304 -27.72 25.01 -5.81
N ASP A 305 -26.81 24.63 -4.92
CA ASP A 305 -26.14 23.32 -4.91
C ASP A 305 -27.10 22.15 -4.64
N LYS A 306 -28.25 22.40 -3.98
CA LYS A 306 -29.20 21.35 -3.59
C LYS A 306 -29.81 20.65 -4.80
N LEU A 307 -30.09 21.36 -5.90
CA LEU A 307 -30.71 20.76 -7.09
C LEU A 307 -29.64 20.37 -8.13
N PHE A 308 -28.55 21.13 -8.18
CA PHE A 308 -27.37 20.86 -9.01
C PHE A 308 -26.75 19.48 -8.77
N ARG A 309 -26.40 19.13 -7.54
CA ARG A 309 -25.62 17.91 -7.23
C ARG A 309 -26.28 16.60 -7.73
N PRO A 310 -27.54 16.29 -7.37
CA PRO A 310 -28.14 15.01 -7.80
C PRO A 310 -28.30 14.92 -9.32
N PHE A 311 -28.66 16.03 -9.98
CA PHE A 311 -28.78 16.08 -11.43
C PHE A 311 -27.42 15.88 -12.12
N PHE A 312 -26.38 16.56 -11.63
CA PHE A 312 -25.02 16.40 -12.12
C PHE A 312 -24.50 14.98 -11.93
N ILE A 313 -24.68 14.38 -10.74
CA ILE A 313 -24.29 12.99 -10.47
C ILE A 313 -25.02 12.02 -11.41
N MET A 314 -26.32 12.22 -11.62
CA MET A 314 -27.10 11.38 -12.54
C MET A 314 -26.56 11.44 -13.97
N ALA A 315 -26.18 12.63 -14.45
CA ALA A 315 -25.56 12.78 -15.77
C ALA A 315 -24.22 12.01 -15.84
N GLN A 316 -23.41 12.00 -14.78
CA GLN A 316 -22.18 11.18 -14.74
C GLN A 316 -22.49 9.68 -14.81
N VAL A 317 -23.49 9.21 -14.07
CA VAL A 317 -23.90 7.78 -14.06
C VAL A 317 -24.39 7.35 -15.44
N GLN A 318 -25.18 8.18 -16.11
CA GLN A 318 -25.65 7.89 -17.46
C GLN A 318 -24.51 7.87 -18.47
N GLU A 319 -23.56 8.81 -18.39
CA GLU A 319 -22.40 8.80 -19.28
C GLU A 319 -21.57 7.52 -19.13
N ILE A 320 -21.34 7.06 -17.89
CA ILE A 320 -20.66 5.78 -17.63
C ILE A 320 -21.45 4.62 -18.25
N ALA A 321 -22.78 4.61 -18.12
CA ALA A 321 -23.63 3.58 -18.71
C ALA A 321 -23.53 3.56 -20.24
N TRP A 322 -23.56 4.72 -20.90
CA TRP A 322 -23.41 4.83 -22.35
C TRP A 322 -22.05 4.36 -22.85
N LEU A 323 -20.97 4.82 -22.21
CA LEU A 323 -19.61 4.38 -22.56
C LEU A 323 -19.42 2.87 -22.33
N SER A 324 -20.01 2.32 -21.27
CA SER A 324 -19.97 0.88 -20.99
C SER A 324 -20.74 0.08 -22.05
N ALA A 325 -21.93 0.53 -22.43
CA ALA A 325 -22.70 -0.09 -23.51
C ALA A 325 -21.95 -0.04 -24.85
N GLY A 326 -21.36 1.12 -25.18
CA GLY A 326 -20.53 1.27 -26.38
C GLY A 326 -19.31 0.34 -26.40
N LEU A 327 -18.64 0.18 -25.25
CA LEU A 327 -17.52 -0.76 -25.11
C LEU A 327 -17.96 -2.22 -25.27
N LEU A 328 -19.09 -2.60 -24.69
CA LEU A 328 -19.63 -3.96 -24.80
C LEU A 328 -20.04 -4.30 -26.23
N ILE A 329 -20.67 -3.35 -26.94
CA ILE A 329 -20.98 -3.52 -28.36
C ILE A 329 -19.70 -3.69 -29.16
N TRP A 330 -18.70 -2.84 -28.92
CA TRP A 330 -17.40 -2.96 -29.59
C TRP A 330 -16.73 -4.32 -29.35
N LEU A 331 -16.69 -4.79 -28.10
CA LEU A 331 -16.15 -6.11 -27.77
C LEU A 331 -16.91 -7.21 -28.50
N GLY A 332 -18.25 -7.17 -28.49
CA GLY A 332 -19.08 -8.14 -29.18
C GLY A 332 -18.89 -8.15 -30.70
N THR A 333 -18.78 -6.97 -31.33
CA THR A 333 -18.56 -6.86 -32.78
C THR A 333 -17.13 -7.26 -33.16
N SER A 334 -16.12 -6.95 -32.34
CA SER A 334 -14.72 -7.30 -32.61
C SER A 334 -14.43 -8.80 -32.68
N MET A 335 -15.30 -9.61 -32.08
CA MET A 335 -15.21 -11.07 -32.14
C MET A 335 -15.86 -11.65 -33.40
N GLN A 336 -16.62 -10.86 -34.15
CA GLN A 336 -17.27 -11.30 -35.38
C GLN A 336 -16.33 -11.09 -36.57
N HIS A 337 -16.22 -12.10 -37.44
CA HIS A 337 -15.28 -12.06 -38.57
C HIS A 337 -15.64 -11.01 -39.65
N HIS A 338 -16.90 -10.54 -39.71
CA HIS A 338 -17.39 -9.69 -40.80
C HIS A 338 -18.32 -8.59 -40.26
N THR A 339 -17.73 -7.54 -39.70
CA THR A 339 -18.46 -6.33 -39.27
C THR A 339 -18.35 -5.23 -40.33
N PRO A 340 -19.46 -4.66 -40.81
CA PRO A 340 -19.44 -3.53 -41.73
C PRO A 340 -18.66 -2.34 -41.14
N ALA A 341 -17.85 -1.69 -41.99
CA ALA A 341 -17.02 -0.54 -41.64
C ALA A 341 -17.77 0.57 -40.88
N ALA A 342 -19.01 0.85 -41.29
CA ALA A 342 -19.84 1.90 -40.70
C ALA A 342 -20.16 1.69 -39.21
N GLN A 343 -20.15 0.44 -38.73
CA GLN A 343 -20.50 0.12 -37.34
C GLN A 343 -19.46 0.62 -36.33
N TRP A 344 -18.22 0.87 -36.77
CA TRP A 344 -17.15 1.34 -35.91
C TRP A 344 -17.14 2.85 -35.71
N VAL A 345 -17.81 3.61 -36.57
CA VAL A 345 -17.91 5.07 -36.47
C VAL A 345 -18.70 5.48 -35.22
N ALA A 346 -19.78 4.77 -34.90
CA ALA A 346 -20.65 5.09 -33.78
C ALA A 346 -19.94 4.99 -32.40
N PRO A 347 -19.25 3.89 -32.05
CA PRO A 347 -18.42 3.83 -30.83
C PRO A 347 -17.34 4.92 -30.81
N GLY A 348 -16.71 5.21 -31.95
CA GLY A 348 -15.74 6.31 -32.11
C GLY A 348 -16.31 7.66 -31.68
N LEU A 349 -17.47 8.02 -32.23
CA LEU A 349 -18.17 9.26 -31.90
C LEU A 349 -18.67 9.29 -30.47
N LEU A 350 -19.18 8.17 -29.95
CA LEU A 350 -19.66 8.06 -28.57
C LEU A 350 -18.54 8.34 -27.56
N PHE A 351 -17.35 7.76 -27.77
CA PHE A 351 -16.20 8.03 -26.90
C PHE A 351 -15.67 9.46 -27.08
N LEU A 352 -15.68 10.03 -28.29
CA LEU A 352 -15.36 11.46 -28.47
C LEU A 352 -16.33 12.37 -27.70
N LEU A 353 -17.63 12.07 -27.71
CA LEU A 353 -18.63 12.76 -26.91
C LEU A 353 -18.38 12.60 -25.41
N GLY A 354 -18.05 11.40 -24.95
CA GLY A 354 -17.73 11.17 -23.54
C GLY A 354 -16.48 11.89 -23.07
N ALA A 355 -15.45 11.99 -23.92
CA ALA A 355 -14.28 12.82 -23.64
C ALA A 355 -14.66 14.30 -23.50
N ALA A 356 -15.50 14.81 -24.41
CA ALA A 356 -16.03 16.17 -24.36
C ALA A 356 -16.91 16.40 -23.11
N PHE A 357 -17.70 15.40 -22.71
CA PHE A 357 -18.52 15.41 -21.51
C PHE A 357 -17.66 15.53 -20.25
N TYR A 358 -16.63 14.70 -20.08
CA TYR A 358 -15.76 14.78 -18.90
C TYR A 358 -14.92 16.06 -18.88
N ALA A 359 -14.45 16.53 -20.03
CA ALA A 359 -13.79 17.82 -20.13
C ALA A 359 -14.73 18.96 -19.68
N SER A 360 -15.95 18.98 -20.19
CA SER A 360 -16.98 19.95 -19.82
C SER A 360 -17.41 19.82 -18.36
N SER A 361 -17.45 18.60 -17.81
CA SER A 361 -17.75 18.32 -16.40
C SER A 361 -16.73 18.97 -15.49
N HIS A 362 -15.43 18.94 -15.84
CA HIS A 362 -14.38 19.64 -15.11
C HIS A 362 -14.55 21.18 -15.15
N ALA A 363 -15.12 21.71 -16.25
CA ALA A 363 -15.41 23.13 -16.36
C ALA A 363 -16.59 23.56 -15.46
N VAL A 364 -17.59 22.68 -15.28
CA VAL A 364 -18.75 22.91 -14.40
C VAL A 364 -18.38 22.72 -12.92
N GLN A 365 -17.71 21.62 -12.60
CA GLN A 365 -17.27 21.27 -11.25
C GLN A 365 -15.83 20.72 -11.30
N ARG A 366 -14.89 21.48 -10.74
CA ARG A 366 -13.48 21.07 -10.68
C ARG A 366 -13.33 19.84 -9.80
N PHE A 367 -13.17 18.69 -10.44
CA PHE A 367 -12.86 17.42 -9.80
C PHE A 367 -11.67 16.79 -10.50
N PHE A 368 -10.77 16.18 -9.71
CA PHE A 368 -9.49 15.69 -10.24
C PHE A 368 -9.65 14.49 -11.18
N ALA A 369 -10.70 13.68 -11.03
CA ALA A 369 -10.89 12.49 -11.86
C ALA A 369 -11.42 12.80 -13.27
N PHE A 370 -12.07 13.94 -13.49
CA PHE A 370 -12.66 14.27 -14.80
C PHE A 370 -11.61 14.41 -15.92
N PRO A 371 -10.46 15.11 -15.71
CA PRO A 371 -9.38 15.09 -16.70
C PRO A 371 -8.85 13.69 -17.00
N TRP A 372 -8.78 12.80 -15.99
CA TRP A 372 -8.39 11.39 -16.17
C TRP A 372 -9.42 10.61 -16.98
N ALA A 373 -10.70 10.75 -16.66
CA ALA A 373 -11.78 10.12 -17.41
C ALA A 373 -11.81 10.62 -18.87
N ALA A 374 -11.67 11.93 -19.10
CA ALA A 374 -11.61 12.50 -20.44
C ALA A 374 -10.47 11.91 -21.27
N ALA A 375 -9.25 11.85 -20.70
CA ALA A 375 -8.12 11.26 -21.38
C ALA A 375 -8.32 9.75 -21.62
N PHE A 376 -8.81 9.00 -20.64
CA PHE A 376 -9.03 7.56 -20.76
C PHE A 376 -10.06 7.24 -21.84
N VAL A 377 -11.13 8.02 -21.94
CA VAL A 377 -12.16 7.87 -22.97
C VAL A 377 -11.63 8.25 -24.36
N LEU A 378 -10.63 9.13 -24.47
CA LEU A 378 -9.95 9.40 -25.76
C LEU A 378 -9.05 8.28 -26.24
N TRP A 379 -8.63 7.37 -25.36
CA TRP A 379 -7.67 6.32 -25.69
C TRP A 379 -8.15 5.35 -26.80
N PRO A 380 -9.36 4.76 -26.73
CA PRO A 380 -9.79 3.78 -27.74
C PRO A 380 -10.31 4.41 -29.03
N VAL A 381 -10.50 5.74 -29.09
CA VAL A 381 -11.06 6.43 -30.27
C VAL A 381 -10.36 6.07 -31.59
N PRO A 382 -9.02 6.07 -31.69
CA PRO A 382 -8.34 5.67 -32.92
C PRO A 382 -8.60 4.22 -33.26
N LEU A 383 -8.67 3.32 -32.27
CA LEU A 383 -8.93 1.90 -32.53
C LEU A 383 -10.31 1.73 -33.20
N PHE A 384 -11.32 2.48 -32.75
CA PHE A 384 -12.64 2.47 -33.38
C PHE A 384 -12.58 3.02 -34.81
N LEU A 385 -12.00 4.21 -35.00
CA LEU A 385 -11.91 4.81 -36.33
C LEU A 385 -11.06 3.96 -37.30
N LEU A 386 -10.04 3.27 -36.80
CA LEU A 386 -9.19 2.39 -37.61
C LEU A 386 -9.94 1.19 -38.13
N GLN A 387 -10.77 0.55 -37.31
CA GLN A 387 -11.52 -0.63 -37.72
C GLN A 387 -12.49 -0.34 -38.88
N THR A 388 -12.86 0.93 -39.13
CA THR A 388 -13.65 1.32 -40.31
C THR A 388 -12.93 1.04 -41.64
N PHE A 389 -11.59 1.04 -41.67
CA PHE A 389 -10.82 0.90 -42.91
C PHE A 389 -10.19 -0.48 -43.12
N SER A 390 -10.43 -1.43 -42.20
CA SER A 390 -9.73 -2.73 -42.15
C SER A 390 -8.21 -2.61 -42.40
N PRO A 391 -7.50 -1.69 -41.72
CA PRO A 391 -6.11 -1.37 -42.01
C PRO A 391 -5.20 -2.57 -41.69
N SER A 392 -4.12 -2.70 -42.45
CA SER A 392 -3.02 -3.62 -42.13
C SER A 392 -2.45 -3.31 -40.74
N ASP A 393 -1.84 -4.30 -40.08
CA ASP A 393 -1.25 -4.11 -38.74
C ASP A 393 -0.21 -2.99 -38.71
N MET A 394 0.55 -2.82 -39.81
CA MET A 394 1.47 -1.70 -39.97
C MET A 394 0.74 -0.36 -39.92
N LEU A 395 -0.35 -0.19 -40.67
CA LEU A 395 -1.12 1.05 -40.66
C LEU A 395 -1.79 1.30 -39.30
N ARG A 396 -2.26 0.24 -38.61
CA ARG A 396 -2.76 0.34 -37.22
C ARG A 396 -1.70 0.86 -36.26
N SER A 397 -0.49 0.30 -36.33
CA SER A 397 0.63 0.73 -35.48
C SER A 397 1.05 2.17 -35.74
N LEU A 398 1.13 2.60 -37.01
CA LEU A 398 1.49 3.97 -37.38
C LEU A 398 0.45 5.00 -36.92
N LEU A 399 -0.84 4.65 -36.98
CA LEU A 399 -1.90 5.54 -36.55
C LEU A 399 -2.02 5.60 -35.01
N LEU A 400 -1.78 4.50 -34.31
CA LEU A 400 -1.63 4.51 -32.85
C LEU A 400 -0.40 5.31 -32.41
N LEU A 401 0.71 5.21 -33.15
CA LEU A 401 1.90 6.04 -32.95
C LEU A 401 1.58 7.53 -33.11
N ALA A 402 0.90 7.88 -34.21
CA ALA A 402 0.50 9.26 -34.48
C ALA A 402 -0.44 9.79 -33.37
N TRP A 403 -1.44 9.00 -32.97
CA TRP A 403 -2.37 9.39 -31.90
C TRP A 403 -1.70 9.52 -30.54
N GLY A 404 -0.87 8.55 -30.16
CA GLY A 404 -0.10 8.60 -28.92
C GLY A 404 0.83 9.82 -28.88
N THR A 405 1.46 10.15 -30.02
CA THR A 405 2.28 11.35 -30.16
C THR A 405 1.45 12.63 -30.02
N LEU A 406 0.28 12.71 -30.67
CA LEU A 406 -0.63 13.84 -30.56
C LEU A 406 -1.12 14.05 -29.12
N LEU A 407 -1.51 12.99 -28.42
CA LEU A 407 -1.90 13.06 -27.00
C LEU A 407 -0.73 13.51 -26.11
N ALA A 408 0.48 13.03 -26.36
CA ALA A 408 1.66 13.41 -25.59
C ALA A 408 1.98 14.91 -25.80
N ILE A 409 1.95 15.39 -27.05
CA ILE A 409 2.11 16.82 -27.39
C ILE A 409 0.99 17.65 -26.75
N ALA A 410 -0.26 17.22 -26.85
CA ALA A 410 -1.40 17.92 -26.24
C ALA A 410 -1.24 18.02 -24.71
N GLY A 411 -0.77 16.96 -24.06
CA GLY A 411 -0.46 16.95 -22.64
C GLY A 411 0.65 17.93 -22.25
N GLU A 412 1.68 18.09 -23.09
CA GLU A 412 2.74 19.07 -22.87
C GLU A 412 2.30 20.51 -23.15
N VAL A 413 1.53 20.75 -24.21
CA VAL A 413 0.94 22.06 -24.52
C VAL A 413 0.02 22.49 -23.38
N ALA A 414 -0.83 21.58 -22.88
CA ALA A 414 -1.73 21.82 -21.76
C ALA A 414 -0.96 22.17 -20.46
N PHE A 415 0.25 21.63 -20.27
CA PHE A 415 1.11 21.97 -19.15
C PHE A 415 1.67 23.39 -19.24
N ASN A 416 2.06 23.81 -20.45
CA ASN A 416 2.74 25.08 -20.70
C ASN A 416 1.77 26.25 -20.86
N PHE A 417 0.47 25.99 -21.02
CA PHE A 417 -0.57 27.00 -21.12
C PHE A 417 -0.75 27.78 -19.80
N LYS A 418 -0.08 28.92 -19.66
CA LYS A 418 -0.10 29.78 -18.46
C LYS A 418 -1.48 30.40 -18.16
N ALA A 419 -2.35 30.53 -19.18
CA ALA A 419 -3.49 31.43 -19.11
C ALA A 419 -4.63 30.99 -18.17
N LYS A 420 -4.79 29.70 -17.84
CA LYS A 420 -5.78 29.23 -16.84
C LYS A 420 -5.34 27.89 -16.23
N ASN A 421 -5.39 27.76 -14.90
CA ASN A 421 -5.19 26.50 -14.16
C ASN A 421 -6.06 25.31 -14.63
N TYR A 422 -7.06 25.57 -15.50
CA TYR A 422 -7.93 24.58 -16.11
C TYR A 422 -7.18 23.55 -16.96
N TRP A 423 -6.42 23.98 -17.98
CA TRP A 423 -5.77 23.06 -18.92
C TRP A 423 -4.62 22.27 -18.28
N ARG A 424 -3.95 22.86 -17.28
CA ARG A 424 -2.85 22.20 -16.56
C ARG A 424 -3.28 20.87 -15.92
N ASN A 425 -4.56 20.72 -15.55
CA ASN A 425 -5.09 19.49 -14.97
C ASN A 425 -5.22 18.34 -15.98
N PHE A 426 -5.24 18.64 -17.29
CA PHE A 426 -5.29 17.63 -18.36
C PHE A 426 -3.91 17.15 -18.79
N SER A 427 -2.84 17.86 -18.42
CA SER A 427 -1.47 17.52 -18.83
C SER A 427 -1.07 16.09 -18.46
N TRP A 428 -1.16 15.73 -17.18
CA TRP A 428 -0.78 14.41 -16.69
C TRP A 428 -1.67 13.29 -17.26
N PRO A 429 -3.02 13.40 -17.24
CA PRO A 429 -3.90 12.43 -17.88
C PRO A 429 -3.55 12.12 -19.34
N LEU A 430 -3.34 13.17 -20.15
CA LEU A 430 -3.02 13.01 -21.57
C LEU A 430 -1.66 12.33 -21.76
N LEU A 431 -0.64 12.73 -20.99
CA LEU A 431 0.69 12.10 -21.00
C LEU A 431 0.66 10.63 -20.53
N SER A 432 -0.23 10.29 -19.60
CA SER A 432 -0.37 8.90 -19.12
C SER A 432 -1.07 8.02 -20.16
N VAL A 433 -2.10 8.54 -20.82
CA VAL A 433 -2.86 7.80 -21.84
C VAL A 433 -2.10 7.68 -23.17
N SER A 434 -1.19 8.61 -23.48
CA SER A 434 -0.31 8.44 -24.64
C SER A 434 0.62 7.23 -24.51
N LEU A 435 0.93 6.75 -23.30
CA LEU A 435 1.82 5.60 -23.11
C LEU A 435 1.23 4.29 -23.64
N PRO A 436 0.03 3.84 -23.22
CA PRO A 436 -0.58 2.65 -23.81
C PRO A 436 -0.76 2.74 -25.32
N ALA A 437 -1.02 3.94 -25.88
CA ALA A 437 -1.12 4.12 -27.33
C ALA A 437 0.22 3.89 -28.04
N LEU A 438 1.30 4.52 -27.55
CA LEU A 438 2.65 4.38 -28.12
C LEU A 438 3.22 2.98 -27.92
N TRP A 439 3.10 2.42 -26.72
CA TRP A 439 3.61 1.08 -26.42
C TRP A 439 2.76 0.00 -27.07
N GLY A 440 1.43 0.17 -27.13
CA GLY A 440 0.55 -0.71 -27.88
C GLY A 440 0.89 -0.74 -29.37
N ALA A 441 1.23 0.41 -29.96
CA ALA A 441 1.71 0.48 -31.34
C ALA A 441 2.99 -0.37 -31.56
N ALA A 442 3.94 -0.31 -30.63
CA ALA A 442 5.16 -1.10 -30.71
C ALA A 442 4.90 -2.60 -30.49
N LEU A 443 4.08 -2.94 -29.49
CA LEU A 443 3.77 -4.33 -29.15
C LEU A 443 3.02 -5.06 -30.27
N LEU A 444 2.12 -4.38 -31.00
CA LEU A 444 1.47 -4.95 -32.19
C LEU A 444 2.46 -5.38 -33.29
N GLN A 445 3.68 -4.85 -33.25
CA GLN A 445 4.72 -5.08 -34.27
C GLN A 445 5.88 -5.92 -33.71
N ALA A 446 5.89 -6.24 -32.41
CA ALA A 446 7.00 -6.91 -31.76
C ALA A 446 7.28 -8.28 -32.40
N ASP A 447 6.24 -9.07 -32.65
CA ASP A 447 6.39 -10.43 -33.19
C ASP A 447 6.62 -10.45 -34.71
N GLN A 448 5.93 -9.57 -35.45
CA GLN A 448 5.98 -9.59 -36.92
C GLN A 448 7.18 -8.82 -37.48
N ARG A 449 7.54 -7.69 -36.86
CA ARG A 449 8.53 -6.72 -37.37
C ARG A 449 9.25 -6.03 -36.19
N PRO A 450 10.10 -6.75 -35.44
CA PRO A 450 10.77 -6.22 -34.25
C PRO A 450 11.57 -4.94 -34.52
N GLY A 451 12.13 -4.79 -35.72
CA GLY A 451 12.81 -3.56 -36.14
C GLY A 451 11.88 -2.34 -36.18
N LEU A 452 10.64 -2.51 -36.64
CA LEU A 452 9.64 -1.44 -36.64
C LEU A 452 9.16 -1.16 -35.20
N ALA A 453 8.96 -2.18 -34.38
CA ALA A 453 8.66 -2.00 -32.95
C ALA A 453 9.77 -1.21 -32.21
N SER A 454 11.03 -1.49 -32.51
CA SER A 454 12.19 -0.75 -32.00
C SER A 454 12.13 0.73 -32.40
N LEU A 455 11.84 1.03 -33.67
CA LEU A 455 11.68 2.41 -34.15
C LEU A 455 10.53 3.15 -33.45
N ILE A 456 9.40 2.47 -33.20
CA ILE A 456 8.25 3.06 -32.48
C ILE A 456 8.62 3.40 -31.03
N PHE A 457 9.25 2.47 -30.31
CA PHE A 457 9.75 2.74 -28.95
C PHE A 457 10.80 3.86 -28.94
N GLY A 458 11.69 3.88 -29.94
CA GLY A 458 12.69 4.93 -30.13
C GLY A 458 12.05 6.30 -30.35
N TRP A 459 11.00 6.37 -31.16
CA TRP A 459 10.22 7.59 -31.36
C TRP A 459 9.59 8.08 -30.06
N ALA A 460 8.95 7.17 -29.31
CA ALA A 460 8.40 7.50 -27.99
C ALA A 460 9.49 8.05 -27.05
N ALA A 461 10.67 7.42 -27.02
CA ALA A 461 11.80 7.90 -26.23
C ALA A 461 12.22 9.31 -26.62
N ILE A 462 12.34 9.62 -27.93
CA ILE A 462 12.69 10.95 -28.43
C ILE A 462 11.64 11.99 -28.01
N VAL A 463 10.35 11.71 -28.21
CA VAL A 463 9.26 12.64 -27.86
C VAL A 463 9.29 12.99 -26.37
N TYR A 464 9.35 11.99 -25.49
CA TYR A 464 9.40 12.25 -24.05
C TYR A 464 10.75 12.82 -23.58
N ALA A 465 11.86 12.54 -24.28
CA ALA A 465 13.16 13.14 -24.01
C ALA A 465 13.11 14.66 -24.25
N LEU A 466 12.49 15.09 -25.36
CA LEU A 466 12.27 16.51 -25.66
C LEU A 466 11.42 17.18 -24.56
N PHE A 467 10.35 16.53 -24.08
CA PHE A 467 9.53 17.07 -22.99
C PHE A 467 10.27 17.14 -21.65
N SER A 468 11.15 16.17 -21.39
CA SER A 468 12.00 16.16 -20.19
C SER A 468 13.09 17.24 -20.26
N TRP A 469 13.61 17.51 -21.46
CA TRP A 469 14.59 18.57 -21.69
C TRP A 469 13.98 19.96 -21.49
N LEU A 470 12.75 20.19 -21.98
CA LEU A 470 12.02 21.44 -21.76
C LEU A 470 11.78 21.68 -20.26
N LYS A 471 11.30 20.66 -19.54
CA LYS A 471 11.08 20.71 -18.09
C LYS A 471 11.35 19.35 -17.45
N ALA A 472 12.39 19.32 -16.62
CA ALA A 472 12.78 18.16 -15.85
C ALA A 472 11.63 17.64 -14.98
N ARG A 473 11.10 16.48 -15.30
CA ARG A 473 10.04 15.79 -14.55
C ARG A 473 10.40 14.33 -14.45
N TRP A 474 10.51 13.83 -13.22
CA TRP A 474 10.94 12.46 -12.98
C TRP A 474 10.09 11.39 -13.70
N PRO A 475 8.74 11.48 -13.80
CA PRO A 475 7.95 10.42 -14.45
C PRO A 475 8.12 10.43 -15.97
N VAL A 476 8.19 11.61 -16.58
CA VAL A 476 8.39 11.78 -18.02
C VAL A 476 9.78 11.24 -18.41
N TRP A 477 10.79 11.51 -17.59
CA TRP A 477 12.12 10.97 -17.79
C TRP A 477 12.20 9.44 -17.59
N THR A 478 11.49 8.89 -16.59
CA THR A 478 11.37 7.43 -16.42
C THR A 478 10.77 6.78 -17.67
N VAL A 479 9.70 7.37 -18.21
CA VAL A 479 9.05 6.91 -19.44
C VAL A 479 10.00 6.94 -20.63
N THR A 480 10.77 8.03 -20.79
CA THR A 480 11.79 8.15 -21.84
C THR A 480 12.77 6.99 -21.77
N LEU A 481 13.31 6.72 -20.58
CA LEU A 481 14.30 5.67 -20.37
C LEU A 481 13.70 4.27 -20.58
N LEU A 482 12.47 4.03 -20.12
CA LEU A 482 11.77 2.77 -20.38
C LEU A 482 11.50 2.56 -21.87
N SER A 483 11.11 3.61 -22.58
CA SER A 483 10.90 3.53 -24.03
C SER A 483 12.22 3.31 -24.77
N ALA A 484 13.32 3.94 -24.33
CA ALA A 484 14.65 3.69 -24.88
C ALA A 484 15.12 2.25 -24.62
N LEU A 485 14.86 1.71 -23.43
CA LEU A 485 15.14 0.31 -23.09
C LEU A 485 14.30 -0.64 -23.94
N GLY A 486 13.01 -0.35 -24.14
CA GLY A 486 12.13 -1.11 -25.04
C GLY A 486 12.60 -1.08 -26.50
N ALA A 487 13.09 0.07 -26.96
CA ALA A 487 13.68 0.20 -28.31
C ALA A 487 14.93 -0.67 -28.44
N TYR A 488 15.80 -0.64 -27.43
CA TYR A 488 17.00 -1.47 -27.36
C TYR A 488 16.65 -2.97 -27.37
N THR A 489 15.71 -3.43 -26.53
CA THR A 489 15.34 -4.84 -26.48
C THR A 489 14.69 -5.32 -27.79
N MET A 490 13.83 -4.52 -28.41
CA MET A 490 13.22 -4.87 -29.70
C MET A 490 14.24 -4.89 -30.84
N LEU A 491 15.29 -4.06 -30.77
CA LEU A 491 16.37 -4.10 -31.75
C LEU A 491 17.12 -5.44 -31.68
N LEU A 492 17.32 -5.97 -30.49
CA LEU A 492 18.01 -7.24 -30.29
C LEU A 492 17.21 -8.46 -30.78
N LEU A 493 15.88 -8.34 -30.86
CA LEU A 493 15.01 -9.38 -31.41
C LEU A 493 14.97 -9.40 -32.95
N THR A 494 15.75 -8.54 -33.63
CA THR A 494 15.84 -8.58 -35.08
C THR A 494 16.77 -9.71 -35.54
N ASP A 495 16.40 -10.40 -36.63
CA ASP A 495 17.09 -11.60 -37.13
C ASP A 495 18.62 -11.43 -37.25
N TRP A 496 19.09 -10.24 -37.64
CA TRP A 496 20.52 -9.99 -37.81
C TRP A 496 21.28 -9.88 -36.48
N VAL A 497 20.63 -9.40 -35.41
CA VAL A 497 21.22 -9.36 -34.07
C VAL A 497 21.09 -10.71 -33.39
N ASP A 498 19.94 -11.37 -33.56
CA ASP A 498 19.72 -12.70 -33.01
C ASP A 498 20.74 -13.70 -33.56
N ALA A 499 21.12 -13.56 -34.84
CA ALA A 499 22.21 -14.32 -35.46
C ALA A 499 23.59 -14.15 -34.79
N LEU A 500 23.81 -13.10 -33.98
CA LEU A 500 25.05 -12.93 -33.21
C LEU A 500 25.09 -13.83 -31.97
N ASN A 501 23.97 -14.47 -31.58
CA ASN A 501 23.83 -15.35 -30.42
C ASN A 501 24.41 -14.72 -29.14
N ILE A 502 24.11 -13.45 -28.90
CA ILE A 502 24.60 -12.73 -27.71
C ILE A 502 23.84 -13.25 -26.49
N PRO A 503 24.53 -13.76 -25.45
CA PRO A 503 23.85 -14.26 -24.25
C PRO A 503 23.02 -13.18 -23.56
N GLN A 504 21.88 -13.57 -23.01
CA GLN A 504 20.90 -12.66 -22.42
C GLN A 504 21.49 -11.84 -21.28
N MET A 505 22.44 -12.38 -20.51
CA MET A 505 23.12 -11.59 -19.47
C MET A 505 23.81 -10.34 -20.03
N TRP A 506 24.47 -10.41 -21.19
CA TRP A 506 25.17 -9.26 -21.79
C TRP A 506 24.21 -8.23 -22.36
N VAL A 507 23.10 -8.72 -22.94
CA VAL A 507 21.97 -7.90 -23.40
C VAL A 507 21.48 -6.98 -22.28
N TRP A 508 21.25 -7.49 -21.07
CA TRP A 508 20.78 -6.65 -19.96
C TRP A 508 21.89 -5.89 -19.24
N PHE A 509 23.14 -6.36 -19.32
CA PHE A 509 24.28 -5.75 -18.64
C PHE A 509 24.71 -4.41 -19.23
N LEU A 510 24.81 -4.34 -20.56
CA LEU A 510 25.24 -3.15 -21.27
C LEU A 510 24.37 -1.91 -20.96
N PRO A 511 23.03 -1.97 -21.07
CA PRO A 511 22.18 -0.84 -20.69
C PRO A 511 22.26 -0.55 -19.19
N ALA A 512 22.42 -1.55 -18.33
CA ALA A 512 22.58 -1.33 -16.90
C ALA A 512 23.84 -0.51 -16.56
N ILE A 513 25.00 -0.90 -17.11
CA ILE A 513 26.25 -0.14 -16.96
C ILE A 513 26.07 1.26 -17.53
N PHE A 514 25.49 1.39 -18.72
CA PHE A 514 25.29 2.69 -19.35
C PHE A 514 24.45 3.63 -18.45
N LEU A 515 23.28 3.17 -17.99
CA LEU A 515 22.38 3.95 -17.14
C LEU A 515 23.05 4.36 -15.82
N LEU A 516 23.72 3.42 -15.15
CA LEU A 516 24.44 3.69 -13.89
C LEU A 516 25.63 4.64 -14.11
N SER A 517 26.30 4.56 -15.26
CA SER A 517 27.45 5.42 -15.59
C SER A 517 27.02 6.85 -15.85
N VAL A 518 25.92 7.02 -16.60
CA VAL A 518 25.29 8.32 -16.79
C VAL A 518 24.83 8.88 -15.44
N GLU A 519 24.17 8.09 -14.59
CA GLU A 519 23.78 8.55 -13.25
C GLU A 519 24.98 9.00 -12.42
N LEU A 520 26.09 8.24 -12.44
CA LEU A 520 27.31 8.58 -11.73
C LEU A 520 27.90 9.90 -12.24
N GLY A 521 27.95 10.10 -13.56
CA GLY A 521 28.37 11.35 -14.17
C GLY A 521 27.50 12.54 -13.74
N LEU A 522 26.18 12.38 -13.77
CA LEU A 522 25.23 13.40 -13.30
C LEU A 522 25.37 13.66 -11.78
N ARG A 523 25.66 12.63 -10.99
CA ARG A 523 25.92 12.73 -9.55
C ARG A 523 27.18 13.54 -9.26
N LEU A 524 28.27 13.27 -9.98
CA LEU A 524 29.53 14.00 -9.86
C LEU A 524 29.35 15.48 -10.23
N ARG A 525 28.53 15.77 -11.24
CA ARG A 525 28.14 17.14 -11.63
C ARG A 525 27.07 17.79 -10.74
N ARG A 526 26.62 17.10 -9.68
CA ARG A 526 25.59 17.57 -8.74
C ARG A 526 24.26 17.98 -9.41
N ILE A 527 23.91 17.35 -10.52
CA ILE A 527 22.62 17.58 -11.21
C ILE A 527 21.46 17.10 -10.32
N SER A 528 20.28 17.71 -10.50
CA SER A 528 19.11 17.48 -9.66
C SER A 528 18.71 16.00 -9.59
N LYS A 529 18.10 15.61 -8.46
CA LYS A 529 17.66 14.23 -8.22
C LYS A 529 16.64 13.74 -9.25
N GLN A 530 15.89 14.65 -9.90
CA GLN A 530 14.85 14.32 -10.88
C GLN A 530 15.41 13.63 -12.13
N TRP A 531 16.61 13.99 -12.58
CA TRP A 531 17.30 13.33 -13.70
C TRP A 531 17.99 12.04 -13.27
N ARG A 532 18.49 11.99 -12.04
CA ARG A 532 19.35 10.92 -11.54
C ARG A 532 18.58 9.71 -11.04
N LEU A 533 17.46 9.93 -10.34
CA LEU A 533 16.75 8.84 -9.68
C LEU A 533 16.16 7.82 -10.67
N PRO A 534 15.55 8.22 -11.81
CA PRO A 534 15.10 7.27 -12.82
C PRO A 534 16.24 6.42 -13.40
N LEU A 535 17.40 7.02 -13.71
CA LEU A 535 18.59 6.30 -14.19
C LEU A 535 19.10 5.29 -13.16
N LEU A 536 19.13 5.68 -11.87
CA LEU A 536 19.55 4.77 -10.80
C LEU A 536 18.59 3.59 -10.65
N VAL A 537 17.28 3.87 -10.57
CA VAL A 537 16.26 2.83 -10.34
C VAL A 537 16.24 1.87 -11.54
N LEU A 538 16.16 2.39 -12.76
CA LEU A 538 16.16 1.55 -13.96
C LEU A 538 17.48 0.80 -14.13
N GLY A 539 18.63 1.46 -13.92
CA GLY A 539 19.94 0.81 -14.01
C GLY A 539 20.12 -0.33 -13.01
N VAL A 540 19.62 -0.18 -11.77
CA VAL A 540 19.64 -1.24 -10.76
C VAL A 540 18.68 -2.38 -11.13
N LEU A 541 17.48 -2.07 -11.63
CA LEU A 541 16.52 -3.10 -12.06
C LEU A 541 17.05 -3.89 -13.26
N THR A 542 17.59 -3.22 -14.29
CA THR A 542 18.19 -3.88 -15.45
C THR A 542 19.41 -4.72 -15.07
N LEU A 543 20.21 -4.24 -14.12
CA LEU A 543 21.32 -5.01 -13.58
C LEU A 543 20.83 -6.27 -12.86
N LEU A 544 19.77 -6.15 -12.05
CA LEU A 544 19.20 -7.30 -11.34
C LEU A 544 18.69 -8.35 -12.34
N PHE A 545 18.03 -7.94 -13.42
CA PHE A 545 17.69 -8.85 -14.52
C PHE A 545 18.93 -9.50 -15.13
N ALA A 546 19.99 -8.73 -15.42
CA ALA A 546 21.24 -9.27 -15.94
C ALA A 546 21.88 -10.31 -14.99
N VAL A 547 21.84 -10.07 -13.67
CA VAL A 547 22.34 -11.01 -12.66
C VAL A 547 21.50 -12.28 -12.61
N ILE A 548 20.17 -12.19 -12.71
CA ILE A 548 19.30 -13.37 -12.75
C ILE A 548 19.65 -14.24 -13.96
N TRP A 549 19.79 -13.64 -15.14
CA TRP A 549 20.20 -14.35 -16.35
C TRP A 549 21.62 -14.92 -16.24
N ALA A 550 22.59 -14.15 -15.71
CA ALA A 550 23.95 -14.63 -15.50
C ALA A 550 24.05 -15.80 -14.52
N MET A 551 23.09 -15.93 -13.59
CA MET A 551 23.00 -17.07 -12.69
C MET A 551 22.21 -18.24 -13.30
N GLY A 552 21.22 -17.97 -14.14
CA GLY A 552 20.33 -18.98 -14.74
C GLY A 552 20.93 -19.65 -15.97
N ASP A 553 21.42 -18.88 -16.95
CA ASP A 553 21.92 -19.42 -18.24
C ASP A 553 22.98 -20.51 -18.06
N PRO A 554 24.01 -20.34 -17.20
CA PRO A 554 25.04 -21.36 -17.03
C PRO A 554 24.54 -22.66 -16.38
N ILE A 555 23.39 -22.63 -15.70
CA ILE A 555 22.81 -23.84 -15.08
C ILE A 555 22.15 -24.72 -16.15
N PHE A 556 21.65 -24.11 -17.23
CA PHE A 556 20.96 -24.83 -18.31
C PHE A 556 21.87 -25.07 -19.53
N GLU A 557 22.91 -24.25 -19.71
CA GLU A 557 23.80 -24.31 -20.87
C GLU A 557 25.29 -24.17 -20.45
N ASP A 558 26.02 -25.29 -20.46
CA ASP A 558 27.43 -25.38 -20.00
C ASP A 558 28.39 -24.42 -20.75
N HIS A 559 28.05 -23.99 -21.96
CA HIS A 559 28.90 -23.14 -22.79
C HIS A 559 29.04 -21.70 -22.27
N TYR A 560 28.18 -21.26 -21.34
CA TYR A 560 28.18 -19.87 -20.82
C TYR A 560 28.82 -19.68 -19.45
N VAL A 561 29.32 -20.73 -18.81
CA VAL A 561 29.88 -20.68 -17.44
C VAL A 561 31.05 -19.69 -17.32
N TRP A 562 32.01 -19.72 -18.27
CA TRP A 562 33.14 -18.79 -18.26
C TRP A 562 32.71 -17.33 -18.48
N GLN A 563 31.65 -17.12 -19.28
CA GLN A 563 31.13 -15.80 -19.57
C GLN A 563 30.43 -15.19 -18.35
N ALA A 564 29.72 -16.01 -17.54
CA ALA A 564 29.14 -15.56 -16.28
C ALA A 564 30.24 -15.14 -15.29
N SER A 565 31.36 -15.87 -15.23
CA SER A 565 32.52 -15.46 -14.44
C SER A 565 33.03 -14.09 -14.87
N LEU A 566 33.24 -13.88 -16.18
CA LEU A 566 33.70 -12.61 -16.75
C LEU A 566 32.71 -11.47 -16.46
N PHE A 567 31.41 -11.70 -16.65
CA PHE A 567 30.35 -10.74 -16.32
C PHE A 567 30.48 -10.25 -14.88
N PHE A 568 30.64 -11.17 -13.93
CA PHE A 568 30.77 -10.82 -12.51
C PHE A 568 32.09 -10.10 -12.17
N VAL A 569 33.20 -10.39 -12.87
CA VAL A 569 34.46 -9.60 -12.75
C VAL A 569 34.24 -8.16 -13.18
N ILE A 570 33.65 -7.98 -14.37
CA ILE A 570 33.41 -6.64 -14.94
C ILE A 570 32.46 -5.87 -14.02
N TRP A 571 31.39 -6.50 -13.55
CA TRP A 571 30.44 -5.90 -12.62
C TRP A 571 31.08 -5.55 -11.28
N ALA A 572 31.91 -6.43 -10.70
CA ALA A 572 32.61 -6.15 -9.46
C ALA A 572 33.56 -4.95 -9.61
N SER A 573 34.32 -4.91 -10.70
CA SER A 573 35.23 -3.81 -11.01
C SER A 573 34.48 -2.48 -11.18
N TYR A 574 33.38 -2.52 -11.92
CA TYR A 574 32.49 -1.37 -12.10
C TYR A 574 31.88 -0.90 -10.78
N GLY A 575 31.34 -1.82 -9.97
CA GLY A 575 30.71 -1.53 -8.68
C GLY A 575 31.70 -0.92 -7.68
N LEU A 576 32.96 -1.39 -7.67
CA LEU A 576 34.03 -0.83 -6.84
C LEU A 576 34.40 0.59 -7.31
N GLY A 577 34.56 0.79 -8.61
CA GLY A 577 34.79 2.13 -9.20
C GLY A 577 33.64 3.09 -8.90
N TYR A 578 32.39 2.61 -9.02
CA TYR A 578 31.19 3.37 -8.70
C TYR A 578 31.15 3.74 -7.20
N ALA A 579 31.47 2.81 -6.30
CA ALA A 579 31.55 3.05 -4.86
C ALA A 579 32.63 4.09 -4.50
N ALA A 580 33.80 4.00 -5.15
CA ALA A 580 34.92 4.93 -4.99
C ALA A 580 34.56 6.35 -5.45
N LEU A 581 34.07 6.50 -6.69
CA LEU A 581 33.73 7.79 -7.28
C LEU A 581 32.53 8.45 -6.57
N SER A 582 31.53 7.67 -6.17
CA SER A 582 30.36 8.19 -5.46
C SER A 582 30.59 8.42 -3.95
N ARG A 583 31.76 8.05 -3.41
CA ARG A 583 32.11 8.09 -1.99
C ARG A 583 31.09 7.37 -1.10
N ARG A 584 30.56 6.24 -1.58
CA ARG A 584 29.58 5.40 -0.87
C ARG A 584 30.13 3.98 -0.70
N PRO A 585 30.90 3.73 0.37
CA PRO A 585 31.60 2.46 0.56
C PRO A 585 30.65 1.26 0.65
N TRP A 586 29.43 1.45 1.14
CA TRP A 586 28.44 0.37 1.25
C TRP A 586 28.10 -0.30 -0.10
N ILE A 587 28.29 0.38 -1.23
CA ILE A 587 28.07 -0.22 -2.56
C ILE A 587 29.13 -1.29 -2.87
N ALA A 588 30.33 -1.16 -2.28
CA ALA A 588 31.38 -2.14 -2.47
C ALA A 588 31.06 -3.52 -1.85
N TYR A 589 30.05 -3.63 -0.97
CA TYR A 589 29.53 -4.95 -0.56
C TYR A 589 29.05 -5.75 -1.78
N LEU A 590 28.28 -5.13 -2.67
CA LEU A 590 27.81 -5.77 -3.91
C LEU A 590 28.99 -6.15 -4.81
N ALA A 591 29.97 -5.26 -4.97
CA ALA A 591 31.16 -5.54 -5.78
C ALA A 591 31.94 -6.76 -5.25
N THR A 592 32.16 -6.84 -3.93
CA THR A 592 32.84 -7.99 -3.32
C THR A 592 32.04 -9.29 -3.43
N GLY A 593 30.71 -9.23 -3.31
CA GLY A 593 29.84 -10.39 -3.51
C GLY A 593 29.85 -10.89 -4.96
N SER A 594 29.87 -9.97 -5.92
CA SER A 594 29.98 -10.31 -7.34
C SER A 594 31.33 -10.92 -7.68
N LEU A 595 32.43 -10.40 -7.12
CA LEU A 595 33.74 -11.02 -7.34
C LEU A 595 33.82 -12.44 -6.74
N MET A 596 33.13 -12.70 -5.63
CA MET A 596 32.98 -14.06 -5.10
C MET A 596 32.25 -14.99 -6.07
N LEU A 597 31.12 -14.54 -6.64
CA LEU A 597 30.39 -15.31 -7.64
C LEU A 597 31.25 -15.56 -8.89
N SER A 598 32.04 -14.58 -9.32
CA SER A 598 32.98 -14.77 -10.42
C SER A 598 33.96 -15.91 -10.17
N VAL A 599 34.53 -16.02 -8.96
CA VAL A 599 35.45 -17.12 -8.61
C VAL A 599 34.75 -18.47 -8.63
N VAL A 600 33.49 -18.55 -8.22
CA VAL A 600 32.69 -19.78 -8.28
C VAL A 600 32.48 -20.20 -9.73
N PHE A 601 32.01 -19.30 -10.58
CA PHE A 601 31.82 -19.60 -12.00
C PHE A 601 33.15 -19.88 -12.71
N ALA A 602 34.26 -19.26 -12.30
CA ALA A 602 35.58 -19.59 -12.82
C ALA A 602 36.00 -21.02 -12.42
N ALA A 603 35.76 -21.42 -11.17
CA ALA A 603 36.05 -22.77 -10.71
C ALA A 603 35.21 -23.81 -11.46
N LEU A 604 33.92 -23.52 -11.68
CA LEU A 604 33.02 -24.36 -12.48
C LEU A 604 33.49 -24.45 -13.94
N ALA A 605 33.87 -23.33 -14.56
CA ALA A 605 34.36 -23.31 -15.95
C ALA A 605 35.66 -24.10 -16.14
N LEU A 606 36.48 -24.21 -15.09
CA LEU A 606 37.73 -24.98 -15.08
C LEU A 606 37.53 -26.43 -14.61
N ASP A 607 36.30 -26.87 -14.41
CA ASP A 607 35.93 -28.18 -13.87
C ASP A 607 36.64 -28.51 -12.54
N LEU A 608 36.89 -27.48 -11.73
CA LEU A 608 37.47 -27.65 -10.41
C LEU A 608 36.38 -28.13 -9.46
N SER A 609 36.49 -29.39 -9.03
CA SER A 609 35.63 -29.97 -7.99
C SER A 609 35.65 -29.20 -6.66
N ASN A 610 36.64 -28.31 -6.46
CA ASN A 610 36.88 -27.59 -5.21
C ASN A 610 36.71 -26.07 -5.29
N TYR A 611 35.48 -25.57 -5.44
CA TYR A 611 35.18 -24.13 -5.44
C TYR A 611 35.30 -23.47 -4.04
N LEU A 612 35.23 -24.24 -2.95
CA LEU A 612 35.33 -23.71 -1.57
C LEU A 612 36.68 -23.07 -1.26
N LEU A 613 37.78 -23.63 -1.77
CA LEU A 613 39.13 -23.17 -1.42
C LEU A 613 39.43 -21.79 -2.04
N PRO A 614 39.19 -21.57 -3.36
CA PRO A 614 39.34 -20.26 -3.98
C PRO A 614 38.44 -19.16 -3.37
N THR A 615 37.18 -19.49 -3.05
CA THR A 615 36.24 -18.54 -2.43
C THR A 615 36.64 -18.20 -0.99
N THR A 616 37.07 -19.19 -0.20
CA THR A 616 37.62 -18.97 1.15
C THR A 616 38.88 -18.11 1.11
N PHE A 617 39.80 -18.41 0.17
CA PHE A 617 41.01 -17.62 -0.01
C PHE A 617 40.68 -16.15 -0.29
N LEU A 618 39.75 -15.88 -1.21
CA LEU A 618 39.30 -14.52 -1.51
C LEU A 618 38.64 -13.84 -0.28
N ALA A 619 37.90 -14.59 0.54
CA ALA A 619 37.28 -14.06 1.77
C ALA A 619 38.35 -13.63 2.78
N VAL A 620 39.37 -14.46 2.97
CA VAL A 620 40.53 -14.14 3.81
C VAL A 620 41.24 -12.90 3.28
N VAL A 621 41.46 -12.81 1.97
CA VAL A 621 42.05 -11.62 1.32
C VAL A 621 41.24 -10.36 1.64
N TYR A 622 39.91 -10.41 1.62
CA TYR A 622 39.07 -9.26 2.02
C TYR A 622 39.24 -8.87 3.49
N VAL A 623 39.28 -9.84 4.41
CA VAL A 623 39.50 -9.57 5.84
C VAL A 623 40.87 -8.92 6.05
N VAL A 624 41.91 -9.49 5.46
CA VAL A 624 43.29 -8.99 5.53
C VAL A 624 43.40 -7.60 4.90
N ALA A 625 42.80 -7.38 3.73
CA ALA A 625 42.77 -6.06 3.08
C ALA A 625 42.07 -5.01 3.94
N GLY A 626 40.94 -5.37 4.57
CA GLY A 626 40.22 -4.47 5.46
C GLY A 626 41.01 -4.14 6.75
N TRP A 627 41.80 -5.08 7.26
CA TRP A 627 42.75 -4.80 8.34
C TRP A 627 43.92 -3.93 7.87
N GLY A 628 44.52 -4.23 6.73
CA GLY A 628 45.59 -3.43 6.11
C GLY A 628 45.19 -1.97 5.91
N LEU A 629 44.01 -1.73 5.31
CA LEU A 629 43.46 -0.39 5.11
C LEU A 629 43.24 0.37 6.44
N SER A 630 42.96 -0.35 7.53
CA SER A 630 42.78 0.29 8.84
C SER A 630 44.07 0.81 9.45
N PHE A 631 45.24 0.32 9.01
CA PHE A 631 46.54 0.84 9.40
C PHE A 631 46.96 2.07 8.58
N ILE A 632 46.52 2.18 7.33
CA ILE A 632 47.01 3.22 6.41
C ILE A 632 46.36 4.59 6.66
N THR A 633 45.04 4.69 6.85
CA THR A 633 44.38 6.00 7.05
C THR A 633 43.02 5.90 7.74
N PRO A 634 42.76 6.65 8.84
CA PRO A 634 41.46 6.66 9.52
C PRO A 634 40.31 7.20 8.65
N LYS A 635 40.62 8.01 7.62
CA LYS A 635 39.65 8.52 6.63
C LYS A 635 38.98 7.40 5.80
N LEU A 636 39.56 6.20 5.77
CA LEU A 636 39.01 5.04 5.05
C LEU A 636 38.22 4.10 5.98
N ALA A 637 37.87 4.50 7.20
CA ALA A 637 37.17 3.66 8.18
C ALA A 637 35.95 2.91 7.61
N ASN A 638 35.16 3.58 6.77
CA ASN A 638 34.00 2.95 6.13
C ASN A 638 34.40 1.84 5.14
N TRP A 639 35.48 2.03 4.37
CA TRP A 639 36.01 1.01 3.45
C TRP A 639 36.59 -0.19 4.21
N THR A 640 37.31 0.07 5.31
CA THR A 640 37.83 -1.00 6.17
C THR A 640 36.70 -1.89 6.67
N THR A 641 35.58 -1.28 7.03
CA THR A 641 34.38 -1.96 7.53
C THR A 641 33.75 -2.81 6.43
N VAL A 642 33.69 -2.30 5.20
CA VAL A 642 33.14 -3.04 4.06
C VAL A 642 33.94 -4.30 3.77
N PHE A 643 35.25 -4.19 3.53
CA PHE A 643 36.07 -5.36 3.20
C PHE A 643 36.08 -6.41 4.32
N ARG A 644 36.15 -6.00 5.59
CA ARG A 644 36.09 -6.92 6.74
C ARG A 644 34.78 -7.69 6.77
N TRP A 645 33.65 -6.98 6.71
CA TRP A 645 32.34 -7.62 6.77
C TRP A 645 32.04 -8.43 5.51
N SER A 646 32.47 -8.00 4.33
CA SER A 646 32.37 -8.80 3.10
C SER A 646 33.11 -10.12 3.24
N GLY A 647 34.37 -10.10 3.68
CA GLY A 647 35.15 -11.32 3.88
C GLY A 647 34.51 -12.25 4.92
N LEU A 648 34.09 -11.72 6.07
CA LEU A 648 33.44 -12.52 7.12
C LEU A 648 32.08 -13.07 6.68
N LEU A 649 31.20 -12.25 6.10
CA LEU A 649 29.86 -12.65 5.70
C LEU A 649 29.90 -13.63 4.53
N TYR A 650 30.56 -13.29 3.43
CA TYR A 650 30.64 -14.18 2.26
C TYR A 650 31.44 -15.44 2.57
N GLY A 651 32.54 -15.32 3.33
CA GLY A 651 33.28 -16.49 3.81
C GLY A 651 32.42 -17.43 4.66
N THR A 652 31.55 -16.88 5.52
CA THR A 652 30.62 -17.70 6.31
C THR A 652 29.58 -18.38 5.42
N LEU A 653 28.98 -17.64 4.48
CA LEU A 653 27.99 -18.19 3.55
C LEU A 653 28.57 -19.36 2.73
N TRP A 654 29.78 -19.21 2.19
CA TRP A 654 30.45 -20.28 1.46
C TRP A 654 30.92 -21.42 2.37
N ALA A 655 31.41 -21.12 3.57
CA ALA A 655 31.75 -22.16 4.54
C ALA A 655 30.53 -23.05 4.89
N LEU A 656 29.31 -22.50 4.90
CA LEU A 656 28.09 -23.28 5.13
C LEU A 656 27.77 -24.25 3.99
N THR A 657 28.32 -24.07 2.78
CA THR A 657 28.18 -25.05 1.68
C THR A 657 29.20 -26.17 1.75
N ALA A 658 30.14 -26.14 2.72
CA ALA A 658 31.14 -27.18 2.92
C ALA A 658 30.61 -28.63 2.97
N PRO A 659 29.47 -28.91 3.65
CA PRO A 659 28.91 -30.27 3.69
C PRO A 659 28.52 -30.82 2.31
N LEU A 660 28.22 -29.96 1.35
CA LEU A 660 27.78 -30.37 0.01
C LEU A 660 28.95 -30.82 -0.88
N GLN A 661 30.16 -30.31 -0.63
CA GLN A 661 31.33 -30.62 -1.45
C GLN A 661 32.11 -31.84 -0.91
N GLY A 662 32.19 -31.98 0.43
CA GLY A 662 33.00 -33.01 1.09
C GLY A 662 34.51 -32.81 0.92
N GLY A 663 35.28 -33.82 1.35
CA GLY A 663 36.74 -33.85 1.25
C GLY A 663 37.48 -32.90 2.19
N VAL A 664 38.81 -32.84 2.09
CA VAL A 664 39.67 -32.06 3.01
C VAL A 664 39.38 -30.55 2.94
N SER A 665 39.02 -30.03 1.77
CA SER A 665 38.62 -28.62 1.57
C SER A 665 37.42 -28.22 2.43
N SER A 666 36.47 -29.14 2.68
CA SER A 666 35.30 -28.89 3.52
C SER A 666 35.64 -28.67 5.01
N VAL A 667 36.83 -29.13 5.44
CA VAL A 667 37.36 -28.89 6.80
C VAL A 667 38.10 -27.56 6.87
N ILE A 668 39.00 -27.33 5.91
CA ILE A 668 39.90 -26.17 5.89
C ILE A 668 39.11 -24.86 5.75
N ALA A 669 38.10 -24.84 4.88
CA ALA A 669 37.36 -23.61 4.58
C ALA A 669 36.64 -23.01 5.80
N PRO A 670 35.76 -23.74 6.51
CA PRO A 670 35.12 -23.22 7.72
C PRO A 670 36.11 -22.91 8.84
N ALA A 671 37.20 -23.69 8.99
CA ALA A 671 38.23 -23.44 10.00
C ALA A 671 38.97 -22.12 9.78
N LEU A 672 39.34 -21.79 8.54
CA LEU A 672 39.99 -20.52 8.20
C LEU A 672 39.07 -19.33 8.47
N ILE A 673 37.80 -19.41 8.06
CA ILE A 673 36.84 -18.34 8.31
C ILE A 673 36.51 -18.20 9.80
N ALA A 674 36.44 -19.31 10.55
CA ALA A 674 36.33 -19.28 12.00
C ALA A 674 37.53 -18.56 12.64
N GLY A 675 38.74 -18.79 12.12
CA GLY A 675 39.96 -18.05 12.49
C GLY A 675 39.83 -16.55 12.23
N CYS A 676 39.30 -16.15 11.06
CA CYS A 676 39.06 -14.74 10.75
C CYS A 676 38.05 -14.10 11.72
N TRP A 677 36.95 -14.77 12.04
CA TRP A 677 35.99 -14.31 13.04
C TRP A 677 36.62 -14.21 14.43
N THR A 678 37.47 -15.15 14.81
CA THR A 678 38.20 -15.14 16.09
C THR A 678 39.10 -13.91 16.18
N ALA A 679 39.90 -13.66 15.14
CA ALA A 679 40.78 -12.51 15.08
C ALA A 679 39.99 -11.19 15.15
N GLU A 680 38.84 -11.12 14.46
CA GLU A 680 37.96 -9.95 14.50
C GLU A 680 37.31 -9.73 15.88
N ALA A 681 36.85 -10.81 16.53
CA ALA A 681 36.28 -10.78 17.87
C ALA A 681 37.29 -10.28 18.90
N LEU A 682 38.52 -10.79 18.84
CA LEU A 682 39.64 -10.34 19.69
C LEU A 682 39.97 -8.87 19.45
N ARG A 683 40.08 -8.45 18.19
CA ARG A 683 40.40 -7.07 17.82
C ARG A 683 39.34 -6.08 18.30
N ARG A 684 38.05 -6.40 18.16
CA ARG A 684 36.96 -5.51 18.61
C ARG A 684 36.66 -5.62 20.10
N LYS A 685 37.29 -6.57 20.81
CA LYS A 685 36.91 -6.95 22.18
C LYS A 685 35.40 -7.23 22.29
N ASN A 686 34.78 -7.72 21.21
CA ASN A 686 33.35 -7.99 21.15
C ASN A 686 33.12 -9.50 21.11
N VAL A 687 32.73 -10.04 22.25
CA VAL A 687 32.59 -11.49 22.42
C VAL A 687 31.36 -12.05 21.71
N TRP A 688 30.39 -11.21 21.32
CA TRP A 688 29.27 -11.66 20.47
C TRP A 688 29.72 -12.13 19.08
N LEU A 689 30.84 -11.61 18.56
CA LEU A 689 31.41 -12.09 17.30
C LEU A 689 32.03 -13.49 17.42
N GLY A 690 32.16 -14.03 18.64
CA GLY A 690 32.59 -15.40 18.89
C GLY A 690 31.52 -16.47 18.62
N PHE A 691 30.25 -16.09 18.44
CA PHE A 691 29.19 -17.03 18.07
C PHE A 691 29.40 -17.63 16.66
N PRO A 692 29.57 -16.82 15.60
CA PRO A 692 29.95 -17.32 14.28
C PRO A 692 31.24 -18.14 14.30
N THR A 693 32.26 -17.71 15.07
CA THR A 693 33.49 -18.48 15.28
C THR A 693 33.21 -19.89 15.77
N ASN A 694 32.42 -20.03 16.84
CA ASN A 694 32.12 -21.32 17.43
C ASN A 694 31.36 -22.22 16.45
N GLY A 695 30.33 -21.68 15.79
CA GLY A 695 29.55 -22.42 14.79
C GLY A 695 30.40 -22.93 13.62
N LEU A 696 31.32 -22.12 13.12
CA LEU A 696 32.19 -22.50 12.00
C LEU A 696 33.31 -23.46 12.40
N TYR A 697 33.90 -23.33 13.60
CA TYR A 697 34.83 -24.34 14.12
C TYR A 697 34.14 -25.68 14.37
N LEU A 698 32.90 -25.64 14.86
CA LEU A 698 32.10 -26.85 15.02
C LEU A 698 31.80 -27.51 13.67
N LEU A 699 31.44 -26.72 12.66
CA LEU A 699 31.25 -27.20 11.30
C LEU A 699 32.53 -27.85 10.75
N ALA A 700 33.68 -27.18 10.90
CA ALA A 700 34.97 -27.75 10.50
C ALA A 700 35.27 -29.06 11.22
N TYR A 701 35.01 -29.13 12.53
CA TYR A 701 35.20 -30.33 13.32
C TYR A 701 34.32 -31.48 12.85
N PHE A 702 33.05 -31.24 12.56
CA PHE A 702 32.14 -32.25 12.03
C PHE A 702 32.56 -32.73 10.64
N MET A 703 32.94 -31.80 9.75
CA MET A 703 33.48 -32.18 8.44
C MET A 703 34.76 -33.01 8.57
N ALA A 704 35.59 -32.75 9.58
CA ALA A 704 36.81 -33.53 9.83
C ALA A 704 36.47 -34.96 10.26
N LEU A 705 35.50 -35.13 11.18
CA LEU A 705 35.04 -36.46 11.60
C LEU A 705 34.44 -37.25 10.42
N ILE A 706 33.60 -36.60 9.60
CA ILE A 706 33.02 -37.20 8.40
C ILE A 706 34.12 -37.61 7.42
N THR A 707 35.09 -36.73 7.16
CA THR A 707 36.21 -37.02 6.24
C THR A 707 37.10 -38.16 6.75
N LEU A 708 37.19 -38.36 8.06
CA LEU A 708 37.93 -39.45 8.69
C LEU A 708 37.09 -40.73 8.87
N ASN A 709 35.85 -40.78 8.35
CA ASN A 709 34.90 -41.88 8.52
C ASN A 709 34.66 -42.25 10.00
N ILE A 710 34.58 -41.24 10.88
CA ILE A 710 34.26 -41.42 12.28
C ILE A 710 32.75 -41.24 12.45
N ASP A 711 32.05 -42.37 12.58
CA ASP A 711 30.58 -42.38 12.63
C ASP A 711 30.01 -42.38 14.06
N GLN A 712 30.87 -42.48 15.08
CA GLN A 712 30.41 -42.58 16.47
C GLN A 712 29.86 -41.21 16.95
N PRO A 713 28.57 -41.10 17.31
CA PRO A 713 27.95 -39.81 17.69
C PRO A 713 28.58 -39.13 18.91
N GLN A 714 29.34 -39.87 19.72
CA GLN A 714 30.04 -39.35 20.89
C GLN A 714 31.07 -38.30 20.51
N PHE A 715 31.87 -38.55 19.48
CA PHE A 715 32.91 -37.61 19.06
C PHE A 715 32.29 -36.28 18.62
N TYR A 716 31.20 -36.31 17.86
CA TYR A 716 30.44 -35.11 17.49
C TYR A 716 29.98 -34.32 18.73
N SER A 717 29.41 -35.00 19.72
CA SER A 717 28.92 -34.33 20.93
C SER A 717 30.01 -33.77 21.84
N ILE A 718 31.16 -34.47 21.97
CA ILE A 718 32.28 -34.02 22.79
C ILE A 718 32.89 -32.76 22.19
N GLY A 719 33.13 -32.70 20.88
CA GLY A 719 33.65 -31.51 20.23
C GLY A 719 32.69 -30.32 20.32
N ALA A 720 31.39 -30.55 20.11
CA ALA A 720 30.34 -29.53 20.29
C ALA A 720 30.31 -28.96 21.71
N ALA A 721 30.39 -29.84 22.71
CA ALA A 721 30.38 -29.46 24.11
C ALA A 721 31.64 -28.70 24.50
N MET A 722 32.83 -29.16 24.08
CA MET A 722 34.10 -28.49 24.35
C MET A 722 34.13 -27.06 23.80
N LEU A 723 33.73 -26.87 22.54
CA LEU A 723 33.65 -25.54 21.94
C LEU A 723 32.57 -24.67 22.60
N GLY A 724 31.43 -25.27 22.98
CA GLY A 724 30.39 -24.61 23.77
C GLY A 724 30.87 -24.16 25.15
N PHE A 725 31.65 -24.97 25.86
CA PHE A 725 32.27 -24.62 27.15
C PHE A 725 33.35 -23.55 27.01
N LEU A 726 34.14 -23.60 25.93
CA LEU A 726 35.10 -22.53 25.62
C LEU A 726 34.39 -21.19 25.41
N MET A 727 33.30 -21.18 24.62
CA MET A 727 32.50 -19.97 24.41
C MET A 727 31.83 -19.48 25.69
N HIS A 728 31.32 -20.39 26.50
CA HIS A 728 30.80 -20.09 27.83
C HIS A 728 31.84 -19.36 28.71
N TYR A 729 33.07 -19.90 28.76
CA TYR A 729 34.17 -19.29 29.50
C TYR A 729 34.51 -17.88 28.98
N LEU A 730 34.60 -17.72 27.66
CA LEU A 730 34.90 -16.41 27.03
C LEU A 730 33.79 -15.38 27.31
N LEU A 731 32.52 -15.76 27.21
CA LEU A 731 31.37 -14.89 27.50
C LEU A 731 31.31 -14.50 28.98
N ARG A 732 31.70 -15.40 29.87
CA ARG A 732 31.79 -15.11 31.31
C ARG A 732 32.87 -14.09 31.60
N LYS A 733 34.05 -14.23 30.96
CA LYS A 733 35.15 -13.26 31.05
C LYS A 733 34.78 -11.89 30.47
N ALA A 734 33.82 -11.85 29.57
CA ALA A 734 33.32 -10.64 28.93
C ALA A 734 32.13 -9.98 29.65
N GLU A 735 31.78 -10.45 30.85
CA GLU A 735 30.67 -9.92 31.66
C GLU A 735 29.30 -9.97 30.95
N GLN A 736 29.06 -11.01 30.12
CA GLN A 736 27.78 -11.24 29.44
C GLN A 736 27.04 -12.44 30.07
N PRO A 737 26.40 -12.27 31.24
CA PRO A 737 25.93 -13.39 32.07
C PRO A 737 24.83 -14.22 31.40
N VAL A 738 23.92 -13.59 30.64
CA VAL A 738 22.79 -14.26 29.99
C VAL A 738 23.25 -15.11 28.80
N ALA A 739 24.11 -14.57 27.94
CA ALA A 739 24.65 -15.29 26.80
C ALA A 739 25.53 -16.46 27.27
N ALA A 740 26.39 -16.24 28.27
CA ALA A 740 27.18 -17.31 28.88
C ALA A 740 26.30 -18.42 29.44
N LEU A 741 25.23 -18.06 30.17
CA LEU A 741 24.28 -19.03 30.71
C LEU A 741 23.66 -19.90 29.61
N LEU A 742 23.16 -19.27 28.54
CA LEU A 742 22.53 -19.96 27.42
C LEU A 742 23.51 -20.89 26.69
N THR A 743 24.71 -20.43 26.36
CA THR A 743 25.72 -21.28 25.68
C THR A 743 26.14 -22.44 26.56
N GLY A 744 26.24 -22.21 27.88
CA GLY A 744 26.55 -23.27 28.85
C GLY A 744 25.46 -24.33 28.87
N ILE A 745 24.20 -23.93 28.99
CA ILE A 745 23.05 -24.86 28.98
C ILE A 745 23.01 -25.66 27.67
N VAL A 746 23.15 -25.00 26.51
CA VAL A 746 23.12 -25.68 25.21
C VAL A 746 24.28 -26.68 25.06
N ALA A 747 25.50 -26.32 25.48
CA ALA A 747 26.65 -27.22 25.43
C ALA A 747 26.43 -28.47 26.30
N GLN A 748 25.87 -28.29 27.50
CA GLN A 748 25.53 -29.40 28.39
C GLN A 748 24.43 -30.28 27.82
N LEU A 749 23.37 -29.68 27.27
CA LEU A 749 22.28 -30.44 26.65
C LEU A 749 22.79 -31.27 25.48
N ILE A 750 23.62 -30.70 24.59
CA ILE A 750 24.20 -31.45 23.47
C ILE A 750 25.05 -32.62 23.97
N LEU A 751 25.91 -32.41 24.98
CA LEU A 751 26.77 -33.46 25.52
C LEU A 751 25.99 -34.62 26.16
N PHE A 752 25.04 -34.28 27.03
CA PHE A 752 24.30 -35.28 27.81
C PHE A 752 23.20 -35.95 27.01
N SER A 753 22.49 -35.22 26.14
CA SER A 753 21.40 -35.80 25.34
C SER A 753 21.90 -36.87 24.37
N THR A 754 23.03 -36.67 23.70
CA THR A 754 23.57 -37.66 22.75
C THR A 754 24.01 -38.94 23.46
N THR A 755 24.72 -38.79 24.58
CA THR A 755 25.21 -39.93 25.37
C THR A 755 24.03 -40.65 26.05
N TYR A 756 22.99 -39.91 26.45
CA TYR A 756 21.75 -40.47 26.99
C TYR A 756 20.96 -41.25 25.93
N ILE A 757 20.78 -40.68 24.72
CA ILE A 757 20.11 -41.35 23.61
C ILE A 757 20.86 -42.64 23.23
N GLN A 758 22.19 -42.64 23.23
CA GLN A 758 22.96 -43.87 23.00
C GLN A 758 22.80 -44.90 24.12
N THR A 759 22.70 -44.46 25.37
CA THR A 759 22.41 -45.34 26.51
C THR A 759 21.05 -46.01 26.33
N LEU A 760 20.05 -45.27 25.86
CA LEU A 760 18.71 -45.77 25.55
C LEU A 760 18.67 -46.73 24.36
N LEU A 761 19.34 -46.39 23.26
CA LEU A 761 19.24 -47.15 22.01
C LEU A 761 20.06 -48.45 22.04
N ASN A 762 21.22 -48.43 22.68
CA ASN A 762 22.16 -49.56 22.65
C ASN A 762 22.10 -50.42 23.91
N GLU A 763 21.47 -49.95 24.99
CA GLU A 763 21.37 -50.62 26.30
C GLU A 763 22.72 -51.05 26.93
N GLN A 764 23.85 -50.60 26.38
CA GLN A 764 25.17 -50.97 26.90
C GLN A 764 25.53 -50.09 28.10
N PHE A 765 25.93 -50.73 29.20
CA PHE A 765 26.38 -50.08 30.44
C PHE A 765 27.52 -49.07 30.22
N ILE A 766 28.33 -49.25 29.18
CA ILE A 766 29.45 -48.35 28.87
C ILE A 766 28.99 -46.91 28.54
N TYR A 767 27.82 -46.75 27.90
CA TYR A 767 27.24 -45.43 27.61
C TYR A 767 26.71 -44.74 28.87
N PHE A 768 26.15 -45.52 29.80
CA PHE A 768 25.75 -45.04 31.12
C PHE A 768 26.97 -44.56 31.92
N LEU A 769 28.04 -45.36 31.95
CA LEU A 769 29.29 -45.00 32.63
C LEU A 769 29.91 -43.74 32.02
N ALA A 770 29.88 -43.61 30.69
CA ALA A 770 30.36 -42.42 29.99
C ALA A 770 29.52 -41.17 30.35
N LEU A 771 28.19 -41.26 30.36
CA LEU A 771 27.31 -40.16 30.75
C LEU A 771 27.54 -39.76 32.22
N PHE A 772 27.70 -40.73 33.11
CA PHE A 772 27.99 -40.49 34.52
C PHE A 772 29.32 -39.75 34.70
N LEU A 773 30.38 -40.22 34.02
CA LEU A 773 31.69 -39.57 34.10
C LEU A 773 31.68 -38.16 33.49
N GLN A 774 31.00 -37.97 32.35
CA GLN A 774 30.77 -36.64 31.76
C GLN A 774 30.03 -35.73 32.75
N ALA A 775 29.02 -36.23 33.46
CA ALA A 775 28.24 -35.45 34.42
C ALA A 775 29.10 -34.99 35.60
N VAL A 776 29.97 -35.87 36.11
CA VAL A 776 30.95 -35.54 37.17
C VAL A 776 31.93 -34.47 36.69
N ILE A 777 32.50 -34.60 35.49
CA ILE A 777 33.47 -33.63 34.94
C ILE A 777 32.83 -32.25 34.78
N VAL A 778 31.62 -32.19 34.22
CA VAL A 778 30.90 -30.93 34.01
C VAL A 778 30.44 -30.31 35.33
N LEU A 779 30.08 -31.13 36.32
CA LEU A 779 29.73 -30.67 37.66
C LEU A 779 30.95 -30.08 38.38
N ALA A 780 32.12 -30.72 38.26
CA ALA A 780 33.38 -30.18 38.77
C ALA A 780 33.70 -28.81 38.13
N TYR A 781 33.54 -28.70 36.82
CA TYR A 781 33.66 -27.42 36.10
C TYR A 781 32.66 -26.37 36.61
N GLY A 782 31.39 -26.75 36.82
CA GLY A 782 30.33 -25.88 37.33
C GLY A 782 30.60 -25.33 38.73
N VAL A 783 31.18 -26.16 39.61
CA VAL A 783 31.61 -25.78 40.96
C VAL A 783 32.75 -24.76 40.91
N VAL A 784 33.77 -25.02 40.08
CA VAL A 784 34.91 -24.10 39.90
C VAL A 784 34.46 -22.77 39.31
N ALA A 785 33.55 -22.79 38.34
CA ALA A 785 33.02 -21.59 37.70
C ALA A 785 31.94 -20.85 38.53
N ARG A 786 31.47 -21.44 39.64
CA ARG A 786 30.40 -20.94 40.53
C ARG A 786 29.07 -20.65 39.80
N LEU A 787 28.60 -21.58 38.97
CA LEU A 787 27.39 -21.39 38.16
C LEU A 787 26.29 -22.39 38.51
N LYS A 788 25.13 -21.88 38.93
CA LYS A 788 23.98 -22.69 39.35
C LYS A 788 23.44 -23.60 38.23
N SER A 789 23.47 -23.15 36.97
CA SER A 789 23.00 -23.97 35.83
C SER A 789 23.88 -25.19 35.57
N PHE A 790 25.18 -25.08 35.84
CA PHE A 790 26.12 -26.17 35.61
C PHE A 790 26.06 -27.27 36.66
N ILE A 791 25.30 -27.04 37.74
CA ILE A 791 25.05 -28.02 38.79
C ILE A 791 23.75 -28.77 38.47
N ILE A 792 22.69 -28.06 38.05
CA ILE A 792 21.36 -28.64 37.88
C ILE A 792 21.29 -29.63 36.71
N ILE A 793 21.83 -29.27 35.53
CA ILE A 793 21.68 -30.10 34.31
C ILE A 793 22.43 -31.44 34.41
N PRO A 794 23.71 -31.50 34.83
CA PRO A 794 24.39 -32.78 35.01
C PRO A 794 23.75 -33.68 36.06
N ILE A 795 23.25 -33.11 37.17
CA ILE A 795 22.52 -33.87 38.20
C ILE A 795 21.23 -34.43 37.60
N LEU A 796 20.47 -33.62 36.86
CA LEU A 796 19.23 -34.06 36.23
C LEU A 796 19.47 -35.21 35.26
N PHE A 797 20.48 -35.12 34.39
CA PHE A 797 20.81 -36.19 33.44
C PHE A 797 21.40 -37.43 34.13
N ALA A 798 22.23 -37.27 35.16
CA ALA A 798 22.73 -38.40 35.95
C ALA A 798 21.59 -39.14 36.67
N VAL A 799 20.66 -38.41 37.29
CA VAL A 799 19.45 -38.98 37.91
C VAL A 799 18.56 -39.63 36.86
N LEU A 800 18.30 -38.95 35.74
CA LEU A 800 17.50 -39.49 34.64
C LEU A 800 18.10 -40.79 34.11
N SER A 801 19.41 -40.85 33.87
CA SER A 801 20.10 -42.06 33.43
C SER A 801 20.05 -43.19 34.46
N VAL A 802 20.21 -42.89 35.75
CA VAL A 802 20.09 -43.89 36.83
C VAL A 802 18.66 -44.43 36.90
N VAL A 803 17.66 -43.54 36.80
CA VAL A 803 16.24 -43.91 36.79
C VAL A 803 15.91 -44.74 35.56
N THR A 804 16.37 -44.36 34.37
CA THR A 804 16.17 -45.09 33.11
C THR A 804 16.83 -46.47 33.14
N LEU A 805 18.07 -46.57 33.65
CA LEU A 805 18.76 -47.85 33.82
C LEU A 805 18.06 -48.72 34.88
N ALA A 806 17.58 -48.12 35.97
CA ALA A 806 16.76 -48.81 36.95
C ALA A 806 15.44 -49.30 36.33
N PHE A 807 14.75 -48.49 35.52
CA PHE A 807 13.53 -48.88 34.83
C PHE A 807 13.77 -49.97 33.76
N SER A 808 14.89 -49.95 33.04
CA SER A 808 15.24 -51.03 32.10
C SER A 808 15.61 -52.32 32.83
N LEU A 809 16.22 -52.23 34.02
CA LEU A 809 16.46 -53.36 34.92
C LEU A 809 15.19 -53.85 35.64
N PHE A 810 14.20 -52.97 35.81
CA PHE A 810 12.90 -53.24 36.43
C PHE A 810 11.78 -53.45 35.39
N SER A 811 12.09 -53.92 34.18
CA SER A 811 11.09 -54.25 33.15
C SER A 811 10.30 -55.54 33.49
N GLY A 812 9.61 -55.52 34.62
CA GLY A 812 8.33 -56.18 34.81
C GLY A 812 7.21 -55.13 34.68
N ILE A 813 6.07 -55.57 34.18
CA ILE A 813 4.88 -54.80 33.75
C ILE A 813 4.24 -53.80 34.76
N PRO A 814 4.50 -53.76 36.08
CA PRO A 814 3.80 -52.82 36.99
C PRO A 814 4.16 -51.32 36.85
N ALA A 815 5.30 -50.97 36.25
CA ALA A 815 5.74 -49.59 36.10
C ALA A 815 4.89 -48.78 35.08
N MET A 816 4.34 -49.45 34.07
CA MET A 816 3.50 -48.84 33.03
C MET A 816 2.13 -48.40 33.59
N LEU A 817 1.64 -49.10 34.63
CA LEU A 817 0.37 -48.82 35.29
C LEU A 817 0.44 -47.61 36.22
N LEU A 818 1.57 -47.37 36.89
CA LEU A 818 1.71 -46.28 37.86
C LEU A 818 1.90 -44.91 37.17
N VAL A 819 2.58 -44.87 36.01
CA VAL A 819 2.70 -43.65 35.20
C VAL A 819 1.35 -43.26 34.57
N GLY A 820 0.51 -44.23 34.21
CA GLY A 820 -0.87 -44.00 33.75
C GLY A 820 -1.81 -43.45 34.84
N CYS A 821 -1.65 -43.90 36.09
CA CYS A 821 -2.45 -43.42 37.23
C CYS A 821 -2.05 -42.01 37.72
N VAL A 822 -0.78 -41.63 37.61
CA VAL A 822 -0.32 -40.28 38.01
C VAL A 822 -0.72 -39.23 36.97
N GLY A 823 -0.72 -39.57 35.68
CA GLY A 823 -1.19 -38.68 34.60
C GLY A 823 -2.69 -38.37 34.67
N THR A 824 -3.51 -39.33 35.10
CA THR A 824 -4.96 -39.17 35.27
C THR A 824 -5.32 -38.36 36.53
N LEU A 825 -4.52 -38.45 37.59
CA LEU A 825 -4.67 -37.63 38.80
C LEU A 825 -4.27 -36.15 38.58
N LEU A 826 -3.26 -35.87 37.75
CA LEU A 826 -2.87 -34.50 37.43
C LEU A 826 -3.85 -33.79 36.48
N LEU A 827 -4.47 -34.54 35.55
CA LEU A 827 -5.53 -34.03 34.67
C LEU A 827 -6.81 -33.66 35.44
N THR A 828 -7.19 -34.47 36.43
CA THR A 828 -8.38 -34.20 37.27
C THR A 828 -8.16 -33.02 38.23
N ALA A 829 -6.94 -32.83 38.76
CA ALA A 829 -6.59 -31.66 39.55
C ALA A 829 -6.60 -30.35 38.74
N GLY A 830 -6.19 -30.39 37.47
CA GLY A 830 -6.22 -29.23 36.55
C GLY A 830 -7.64 -28.75 36.21
N VAL A 831 -8.58 -29.68 36.02
CA VAL A 831 -10.00 -29.37 35.76
C VAL A 831 -10.69 -28.79 37.00
N ALA A 832 -10.37 -29.30 38.20
CA ALA A 832 -10.90 -28.78 39.45
C ALA A 832 -10.42 -27.34 39.77
N ALA A 833 -9.16 -27.02 39.43
CA ALA A 833 -8.61 -25.67 39.60
C ALA A 833 -9.25 -24.64 38.64
N LEU A 834 -9.66 -25.07 37.43
CA LEU A 834 -10.34 -24.21 36.45
C LEU A 834 -11.78 -23.89 36.89
N ALA A 835 -12.51 -24.89 37.40
CA ALA A 835 -13.87 -24.73 37.90
C ALA A 835 -13.95 -23.83 39.16
N LEU A 836 -12.91 -23.85 40.01
CA LEU A 836 -12.80 -22.96 41.17
C LEU A 836 -12.49 -21.51 40.81
N ARG A 837 -11.93 -21.25 39.62
CA ARG A 837 -11.62 -19.90 39.13
C ARG A 837 -12.87 -19.20 38.56
N GLU A 838 -13.75 -19.92 37.88
CA GLU A 838 -15.00 -19.36 37.32
C GLU A 838 -16.02 -19.00 38.42
N ARG A 839 -16.03 -19.73 39.55
CA ARG A 839 -16.92 -19.44 40.69
C ARG A 839 -16.60 -18.13 41.44
N LYS A 840 -15.39 -17.58 41.30
CA LYS A 840 -14.97 -16.30 41.92
C LYS A 840 -15.24 -15.06 41.05
N GLN A 841 -15.56 -15.22 39.76
CA GLN A 841 -15.92 -14.08 38.90
C GLN A 841 -17.41 -13.74 38.97
N VAL A 842 -18.28 -14.69 39.33
CA VAL A 842 -19.73 -14.46 39.50
C VAL A 842 -20.08 -13.78 40.83
N THR A 843 -19.15 -13.75 41.80
CA THR A 843 -19.35 -13.16 43.15
C THR A 843 -18.75 -11.77 43.33
N ASN A 844 -18.19 -11.16 42.27
CA ASN A 844 -17.63 -9.80 42.30
C ASN A 844 -18.39 -8.81 41.38
N ASP A 845 -19.51 -9.23 40.79
CA ASP A 845 -20.42 -8.38 40.00
C ASP A 845 -21.83 -8.24 40.65
N GLU A 846 -21.95 -8.60 41.94
CA GLU A 846 -22.94 -8.03 42.88
C GLU A 846 -22.20 -7.07 43.84
#